data_AF-A0A962C0L4-F1
#
_entry.id   AF-A0A962C0L4-F1
#
_cell.length_a   1.000
_cell.length_b   1.000
_cell.length_c   1.000
_cell.angle_alpha   90.00
_cell.angle_beta   90.00
_cell.angle_gamma   90.00
#
_symmetry.space_group_name_H-M   'P 1'
#
loop_
_entity.id
_entity.type
_entity.pdbx_description
1 polymer ?
#
loop_
_entity_poly.entity_id
_entity_poly.type
_entity_poly.pdbx_seq_one_letter_code
_entity_poly.pdbx_strand_id
1 'polypeptide(L)'
;RRTQDNADNMFEAGREEELGYANDLIEIFGYPYDDDIGPGGTYPDGYDGPDMYHYMYIDVPTLAGTAFDFDGGITDESDLGINRIETFTGTFQPSPNGVEFFNMHPLDHNDTACLSQPDQTGCPLGTLDLHNTLDVQYTTIQSPDFGFWFTKPDSWTGSRRAPGELQQILQQMLQARISLKQALVDYDKLRLEILAQADTLKATFDVSDNNINIAIAQRRKLQNLTIATEVMNSSAIAARRVGEFLDTTFKGAVDCIPKNLIAGLAAGGDVASTARCAVTQAANVPKFALDTVADALEIAGSATDAAKEDVGELSGIQTSINEAGLELYNVKGELDALMREEPVLRAEVFARTESIKELVGDYKAALSRGQRIFQNLVIFRQEGAAGTQQYRYQDMAFRIFRNDALQKYRQSFNLAARYVYLAASAYDYETNLLGSDSQAGQKFLTDVVKERSVGQVFNGEPVSGSPGLANVMAQMKLNFDVLKGQMGFNNPQVETNRFSLRKELFRIPDGAEGDAEWQAKLESMRVDDLWRVPEFRRYARPFAPESAGPQPGLVIEFSTNVTFGLNFFGWDLGPQDSSYDSSQFATRIRSVGAWFGDYADLPLADDPRIYVIPVGEDVLRAPSADDFSVRQWQVVDQAIPTPFPIGSDDLDDFGWNPLKDTLSGSQTDLRRYGRIRAFHFSEPFDDSQVTSDSRLIGRSVWNRKWMVIIPGGTFLNDPVSGLDTFIHGPLVPGGGGVRDGHGVSDIRIFFKTYAYSGL
;
A
#
# COMPACT_ATOMS: atom_id res chain seq x y z
N ARG A 1 -9.27 -5.19 14.86
CA ARG A 1 -10.29 -6.07 15.49
C ARG A 1 -11.53 -6.13 14.63
N ARG A 2 -12.41 -5.11 14.57
CA ARG A 2 -13.56 -5.13 13.62
C ARG A 2 -13.20 -5.34 12.14
N THR A 3 -12.04 -4.86 11.70
CA THR A 3 -11.54 -5.07 10.34
C THR A 3 -10.92 -6.45 10.10
N GLN A 4 -10.47 -7.13 11.16
CA GLN A 4 -9.91 -8.48 11.08
C GLN A 4 -11.04 -9.50 10.97
N ASP A 5 -12.05 -9.38 11.83
CA ASP A 5 -13.25 -10.24 11.81
C ASP A 5 -14.00 -10.16 10.46
N ASN A 6 -13.92 -9.03 9.76
CA ASN A 6 -14.58 -8.87 8.46
C ASN A 6 -13.81 -9.52 7.30
N ALA A 7 -12.48 -9.62 7.40
CA ALA A 7 -11.64 -10.23 6.37
C ALA A 7 -11.74 -11.76 6.41
N ASP A 8 -11.74 -12.34 7.62
CA ASP A 8 -11.87 -13.79 7.80
C ASP A 8 -13.26 -14.29 7.33
N ASN A 9 -14.32 -13.53 7.62
CA ASN A 9 -15.67 -13.83 7.13
C ASN A 9 -15.80 -13.73 5.59
N MET A 10 -15.13 -12.76 4.96
CA MET A 10 -15.10 -12.65 3.49
C MET A 10 -14.35 -13.81 2.84
N PHE A 11 -13.28 -14.30 3.47
CA PHE A 11 -12.49 -15.43 2.97
C PHE A 11 -13.30 -16.73 2.99
N GLU A 12 -13.97 -17.02 4.10
CA GLU A 12 -14.82 -18.22 4.23
C GLU A 12 -16.00 -18.18 3.25
N ALA A 13 -16.70 -17.05 3.14
CA ALA A 13 -17.79 -16.89 2.19
C ALA A 13 -17.33 -17.06 0.73
N GLY A 14 -16.14 -16.57 0.39
CA GLY A 14 -15.61 -16.73 -0.97
C GLY A 14 -15.23 -18.17 -1.31
N ARG A 15 -14.74 -18.93 -0.32
CA ARG A 15 -14.43 -20.36 -0.49
C ARG A 15 -15.70 -21.19 -0.69
N GLU A 16 -16.75 -20.91 0.06
CA GLU A 16 -18.05 -21.59 -0.10
C GLU A 16 -18.63 -21.36 -1.49
N GLU A 17 -18.55 -20.14 -2.01
CA GLU A 17 -19.02 -19.79 -3.36
C GLU A 17 -18.22 -20.51 -4.46
N GLU A 18 -16.88 -20.57 -4.35
CA GLU A 18 -16.03 -21.33 -5.30
C GLU A 18 -16.33 -22.83 -5.28
N LEU A 19 -16.57 -23.42 -4.11
CA LEU A 19 -17.02 -24.81 -4.00
C LEU A 19 -18.37 -25.02 -4.69
N GLY A 20 -19.28 -24.04 -4.58
CA GLY A 20 -20.55 -24.02 -5.30
C GLY A 20 -20.35 -24.15 -6.80
N TYR A 21 -19.55 -23.27 -7.40
CA TYR A 21 -19.25 -23.33 -8.83
C TYR A 21 -18.60 -24.66 -9.27
N ALA A 22 -17.68 -25.19 -8.47
CA ALA A 22 -17.02 -26.46 -8.77
C ALA A 22 -18.00 -27.63 -8.78
N ASN A 23 -18.91 -27.69 -7.79
CA ASN A 23 -19.94 -28.72 -7.70
C ASN A 23 -20.95 -28.64 -8.85
N ASP A 24 -21.39 -27.42 -9.21
CA ASP A 24 -22.32 -27.23 -10.33
C ASP A 24 -21.69 -27.66 -11.67
N LEU A 25 -20.38 -27.42 -11.85
CA LEU A 25 -19.65 -27.91 -13.02
C LEU A 25 -19.57 -29.44 -13.04
N ILE A 26 -19.36 -30.07 -11.89
CA ILE A 26 -19.36 -31.55 -11.77
C ILE A 26 -20.74 -32.12 -12.09
N GLU A 27 -21.83 -31.47 -11.70
CA GLU A 27 -23.19 -31.93 -12.04
C GLU A 27 -23.41 -31.97 -13.57
N ILE A 28 -22.87 -31.00 -14.30
CA ILE A 28 -23.04 -30.89 -15.75
C ILE A 28 -22.05 -31.79 -16.52
N PHE A 29 -20.76 -31.70 -16.17
CA PHE A 29 -19.67 -32.36 -16.91
C PHE A 29 -19.31 -33.75 -16.36
N GLY A 30 -19.75 -34.09 -15.15
CA GLY A 30 -19.37 -35.34 -14.47
C GLY A 30 -17.93 -35.36 -13.97
N TYR A 31 -17.55 -36.44 -13.30
CA TYR A 31 -16.15 -36.71 -12.97
C TYR A 31 -15.42 -37.39 -14.13
N PRO A 32 -14.09 -37.22 -14.27
CA PRO A 32 -13.29 -37.99 -15.20
C PRO A 32 -13.39 -39.50 -14.96
N TYR A 33 -12.95 -40.29 -15.94
CA TYR A 33 -12.75 -41.72 -15.73
C TYR A 33 -11.60 -41.95 -14.76
N ASP A 34 -11.71 -42.98 -13.91
CA ASP A 34 -10.66 -43.31 -12.94
C ASP A 34 -9.29 -43.57 -13.62
N ASP A 35 -9.28 -44.13 -14.84
CA ASP A 35 -8.05 -44.39 -15.61
C ASP A 35 -7.42 -43.13 -16.23
N ASP A 36 -8.13 -42.00 -16.22
CA ASP A 36 -7.66 -40.71 -16.75
C ASP A 36 -7.11 -39.78 -15.65
N ILE A 37 -7.12 -40.25 -14.39
CA ILE A 37 -6.57 -39.55 -13.23
C ILE A 37 -5.24 -40.21 -12.84
N GLY A 38 -4.18 -39.41 -12.74
CA GLY A 38 -2.87 -39.84 -12.28
C GLY A 38 -1.85 -40.11 -13.40
N PRO A 39 -0.78 -40.88 -13.13
CA PRO A 39 0.34 -41.02 -14.05
C PRO A 39 -0.06 -41.60 -15.41
N GLY A 40 0.03 -40.78 -16.47
CA GLY A 40 -0.32 -41.18 -17.84
C GLY A 40 -1.75 -40.84 -18.26
N GLY A 41 -2.58 -40.33 -17.35
CA GLY A 41 -3.87 -39.71 -17.64
C GLY A 41 -3.76 -38.20 -17.88
N THR A 42 -4.87 -37.58 -18.25
CA THR A 42 -4.97 -36.13 -18.49
C THR A 42 -5.00 -35.33 -17.18
N TYR A 43 -5.68 -35.87 -16.17
CA TYR A 43 -5.86 -35.21 -14.88
C TYR A 43 -4.76 -35.61 -13.89
N PRO A 44 -4.28 -34.68 -13.04
CA PRO A 44 -3.27 -34.98 -12.05
C PRO A 44 -3.76 -35.98 -11.00
N ASP A 45 -2.82 -36.64 -10.31
CA ASP A 45 -3.17 -37.58 -9.23
C ASP A 45 -3.96 -36.88 -8.11
N GLY A 46 -5.02 -37.53 -7.64
CA GLY A 46 -5.93 -36.96 -6.64
C GLY A 46 -6.91 -35.89 -7.15
N TYR A 47 -7.05 -35.70 -8.47
CA TYR A 47 -8.02 -34.75 -9.04
C TYR A 47 -9.47 -35.08 -8.63
N ASP A 48 -10.19 -34.06 -8.15
CA ASP A 48 -11.58 -34.19 -7.66
C ASP A 48 -12.52 -33.17 -8.33
N GLY A 49 -12.13 -32.64 -9.49
CA GLY A 49 -12.90 -31.65 -10.25
C GLY A 49 -13.75 -32.26 -11.38
N PRO A 50 -14.44 -31.40 -12.15
CA PRO A 50 -15.24 -31.82 -13.30
C PRO A 50 -14.39 -32.28 -14.49
N ASP A 51 -14.93 -33.17 -15.31
CA ASP A 51 -14.29 -33.58 -16.57
C ASP A 51 -14.45 -32.52 -17.64
N MET A 52 -13.51 -31.59 -17.77
CA MET A 52 -13.59 -30.52 -18.76
C MET A 52 -13.16 -30.95 -20.16
N TYR A 53 -12.38 -32.02 -20.29
CA TYR A 53 -11.74 -32.39 -21.55
C TYR A 53 -12.39 -33.61 -22.21
N HIS A 54 -12.73 -34.65 -21.46
CA HIS A 54 -13.26 -35.93 -21.97
C HIS A 54 -14.74 -36.15 -21.68
N TYR A 55 -15.50 -35.12 -21.27
CA TYR A 55 -16.91 -35.28 -20.91
C TYR A 55 -17.77 -35.92 -22.00
N MET A 56 -17.38 -35.81 -23.26
CA MET A 56 -18.06 -36.41 -24.41
C MET A 56 -17.93 -37.94 -24.50
N TYR A 57 -17.05 -38.57 -23.73
CA TYR A 57 -16.87 -40.01 -23.75
C TYR A 57 -18.07 -40.71 -23.15
N ILE A 58 -18.66 -41.61 -23.94
CA ILE A 58 -19.70 -42.55 -23.53
C ILE A 58 -19.19 -43.99 -23.67
N ASP A 59 -19.65 -44.85 -22.77
CA ASP A 59 -19.37 -46.29 -22.84
C ASP A 59 -20.22 -46.91 -23.97
N VAL A 60 -19.56 -47.58 -24.93
CA VAL A 60 -20.27 -48.22 -26.05
C VAL A 60 -21.13 -49.37 -25.48
N PRO A 61 -22.45 -49.39 -25.72
CA PRO A 61 -23.33 -50.39 -25.13
C PRO A 61 -23.03 -51.79 -25.68
N THR A 62 -22.65 -52.71 -24.79
CA THR A 62 -22.55 -54.14 -25.08
C THR A 62 -23.94 -54.78 -24.97
N LEU A 63 -24.69 -54.91 -26.06
CA LEU A 63 -25.95 -55.66 -26.04
C LEU A 63 -25.70 -57.15 -26.32
N ALA A 64 -26.07 -58.00 -25.34
CA ALA A 64 -26.11 -59.46 -25.44
C ALA A 64 -24.79 -60.19 -25.80
N GLY A 65 -23.66 -59.77 -25.23
CA GLY A 65 -22.44 -60.60 -25.17
C GLY A 65 -21.75 -60.91 -26.50
N THR A 66 -22.15 -60.24 -27.59
CA THR A 66 -21.49 -60.31 -28.90
C THR A 66 -21.44 -58.93 -29.53
N ALA A 67 -20.37 -58.62 -30.26
CA ALA A 67 -20.33 -57.44 -31.11
C ALA A 67 -21.45 -57.58 -32.15
N PHE A 68 -22.28 -56.54 -32.29
CA PHE A 68 -23.34 -56.48 -33.30
C PHE A 68 -22.70 -56.64 -34.69
N ASP A 69 -22.80 -57.83 -35.28
CA ASP A 69 -22.42 -58.11 -36.65
C ASP A 69 -23.73 -58.27 -37.46
N PHE A 70 -24.02 -57.26 -38.29
CA PHE A 70 -25.11 -57.33 -39.27
C PHE A 70 -24.62 -57.96 -40.60
N ASP A 71 -23.59 -58.81 -40.60
CA ASP A 71 -23.36 -59.74 -41.71
C ASP A 71 -24.43 -60.85 -41.70
N GLY A 72 -25.65 -60.46 -42.03
CA GLY A 72 -26.66 -61.33 -42.58
C GLY A 72 -26.29 -61.75 -43.99
N GLY A 73 -25.20 -62.51 -44.12
CA GLY A 73 -24.86 -63.40 -45.22
C GLY A 73 -24.94 -62.82 -46.63
N ILE A 74 -23.88 -62.13 -47.06
CA ILE A 74 -23.39 -62.19 -48.45
C ILE A 74 -21.86 -62.22 -48.42
N THR A 75 -21.30 -63.39 -48.75
CA THR A 75 -19.87 -63.56 -48.97
C THR A 75 -19.40 -62.83 -50.22
N ASP A 76 -18.25 -62.16 -50.06
CA ASP A 76 -17.30 -61.67 -51.04
C ASP A 76 -17.53 -60.29 -51.70
N GLU A 77 -16.50 -59.44 -51.46
CA GLU A 77 -16.08 -58.23 -52.19
C GLU A 77 -16.90 -56.93 -52.05
N SER A 78 -16.81 -56.25 -50.90
CA SER A 78 -16.55 -54.78 -50.83
C SER A 78 -16.43 -54.26 -49.38
N ASP A 79 -15.21 -53.95 -48.96
CA ASP A 79 -14.78 -52.80 -48.13
C ASP A 79 -15.73 -52.20 -47.04
N LEU A 80 -16.39 -53.02 -46.21
CA LEU A 80 -17.13 -52.54 -45.03
C LEU A 80 -16.69 -53.26 -43.75
N GLY A 81 -15.38 -53.25 -43.49
CA GLY A 81 -14.87 -53.48 -42.15
C GLY A 81 -15.22 -52.29 -41.24
N ILE A 82 -15.56 -52.54 -39.98
CA ILE A 82 -15.59 -51.52 -38.93
C ILE A 82 -14.24 -50.79 -38.95
N ASN A 83 -14.20 -49.57 -39.50
CA ASN A 83 -12.97 -48.82 -39.61
C ASN A 83 -12.67 -48.11 -38.28
N ARG A 84 -11.71 -48.73 -37.60
CA ARG A 84 -11.10 -48.41 -36.31
C ARG A 84 -10.68 -46.94 -36.14
N ILE A 85 -11.13 -46.40 -35.02
CA ILE A 85 -10.42 -45.58 -34.04
C ILE A 85 -9.41 -44.57 -34.61
N GLU A 86 -9.89 -43.37 -34.92
CA GLU A 86 -9.01 -42.22 -35.10
C GLU A 86 -8.67 -41.65 -33.72
N THR A 87 -7.37 -41.67 -33.40
CA THR A 87 -6.83 -40.94 -32.25
C THR A 87 -6.25 -39.61 -32.75
N PHE A 88 -6.53 -38.54 -32.03
CA PHE A 88 -5.95 -37.24 -32.31
C PHE A 88 -5.71 -36.46 -31.02
N THR A 89 -4.80 -35.51 -31.07
CA THR A 89 -4.44 -34.69 -29.90
C THR A 89 -5.09 -33.32 -30.01
N GLY A 90 -5.73 -32.89 -28.93
CA GLY A 90 -6.13 -31.50 -28.71
C GLY A 90 -5.12 -30.80 -27.81
N THR A 91 -4.70 -29.58 -28.17
CA THR A 91 -3.74 -28.79 -27.39
C THR A 91 -4.44 -27.58 -26.77
N PHE A 92 -4.51 -27.54 -25.44
CA PHE A 92 -5.22 -26.52 -24.66
C PHE A 92 -4.27 -25.51 -24.01
N GLN A 93 -4.81 -24.31 -23.82
CA GLN A 93 -4.15 -23.20 -23.12
C GLN A 93 -4.66 -23.09 -21.67
N PRO A 94 -3.88 -22.49 -20.76
CA PRO A 94 -4.30 -22.34 -19.37
C PRO A 94 -5.38 -21.27 -19.24
N SER A 95 -6.38 -21.51 -18.38
CA SER A 95 -7.45 -20.55 -18.09
C SER A 95 -6.95 -19.43 -17.16
N PRO A 96 -7.37 -18.17 -17.36
CA PRO A 96 -6.94 -17.03 -16.53
C PRO A 96 -7.39 -17.13 -15.06
N ASN A 97 -6.87 -16.18 -14.28
CA ASN A 97 -7.25 -15.92 -12.89
C ASN A 97 -7.07 -17.12 -11.94
N GLY A 98 -5.99 -17.89 -12.15
CA GLY A 98 -5.60 -19.01 -11.29
C GLY A 98 -6.47 -20.26 -11.41
N VAL A 99 -7.38 -20.31 -12.40
CA VAL A 99 -8.09 -21.55 -12.77
C VAL A 99 -7.18 -22.51 -13.53
N GLU A 100 -6.26 -21.98 -14.35
CA GLU A 100 -5.25 -22.76 -15.07
C GLU A 100 -5.90 -23.93 -15.83
N PHE A 101 -5.36 -25.15 -15.74
CA PHE A 101 -5.92 -26.35 -16.38
C PHE A 101 -6.87 -27.16 -15.50
N PHE A 102 -6.65 -27.14 -14.17
CA PHE A 102 -7.24 -28.09 -13.23
C PHE A 102 -7.75 -27.43 -11.93
N ASN A 103 -7.49 -26.13 -11.70
CA ASN A 103 -7.77 -25.49 -10.41
C ASN A 103 -9.21 -24.96 -10.34
N MET A 104 -10.19 -25.85 -10.44
CA MET A 104 -11.61 -25.48 -10.49
C MET A 104 -12.26 -25.48 -9.10
N HIS A 105 -11.58 -26.09 -8.13
CA HIS A 105 -11.89 -26.02 -6.69
C HIS A 105 -11.11 -24.88 -6.02
N PRO A 106 -11.53 -24.43 -4.83
CA PRO A 106 -10.74 -23.48 -4.06
C PRO A 106 -9.33 -24.00 -3.84
N LEU A 107 -8.34 -23.12 -4.02
CA LEU A 107 -6.95 -23.45 -3.74
C LEU A 107 -6.79 -23.80 -2.26
N ASP A 108 -6.10 -24.89 -1.98
CA ASP A 108 -5.80 -25.32 -0.62
C ASP A 108 -5.01 -24.23 0.12
N HIS A 109 -5.38 -23.95 1.38
CA HIS A 109 -4.79 -22.87 2.20
C HIS A 109 -3.26 -22.98 2.39
N ASN A 110 -2.68 -24.15 2.09
CA ASN A 110 -1.24 -24.39 2.19
C ASN A 110 -0.45 -24.00 0.92
N ASP A 111 -1.10 -23.62 -0.19
CA ASP A 111 -0.39 -23.08 -1.35
C ASP A 111 0.00 -21.61 -1.13
N THR A 112 1.09 -21.43 -0.39
CA THR A 112 1.61 -20.13 0.04
C THR A 112 2.13 -19.25 -1.10
N ALA A 113 2.28 -19.77 -2.32
CA ALA A 113 2.83 -19.05 -3.46
C ALA A 113 1.92 -17.88 -3.88
N CYS A 114 0.64 -18.15 -4.20
CA CYS A 114 -0.29 -17.10 -4.60
C CYS A 114 -0.74 -16.18 -3.45
N LEU A 115 -0.64 -16.64 -2.19
CA LEU A 115 -0.92 -15.79 -1.03
C LEU A 115 0.15 -14.70 -0.81
N SER A 116 1.41 -15.04 -1.09
CA SER A 116 2.55 -14.14 -0.90
C SER A 116 2.85 -13.28 -2.15
N GLN A 117 2.60 -13.81 -3.35
CA GLN A 117 2.84 -13.13 -4.63
C GLN A 117 1.66 -13.36 -5.61
N PRO A 118 0.54 -12.62 -5.46
CA PRO A 118 -0.68 -12.88 -6.23
C PRO A 118 -0.57 -12.52 -7.71
N ASP A 119 0.47 -11.78 -8.10
CA ASP A 119 0.80 -11.33 -9.45
C ASP A 119 1.72 -12.31 -10.22
N GLN A 120 2.14 -13.41 -9.59
CA GLN A 120 2.88 -14.46 -10.29
C GLN A 120 2.03 -15.18 -11.32
N THR A 121 2.68 -15.62 -12.39
CA THR A 121 2.08 -16.49 -13.40
C THR A 121 1.50 -17.73 -12.74
N GLY A 122 0.23 -18.04 -13.02
CA GLY A 122 -0.50 -19.10 -12.31
C GLY A 122 -1.48 -18.61 -11.23
N CYS A 123 -1.37 -17.35 -10.80
CA CYS A 123 -2.19 -16.80 -9.71
C CYS A 123 -3.33 -15.89 -10.22
N PRO A 124 -4.34 -15.58 -9.37
CA PRO A 124 -5.50 -14.78 -9.77
C PRO A 124 -5.22 -13.40 -10.38
N LEU A 125 -4.12 -12.74 -10.02
CA LEU A 125 -3.69 -11.45 -10.60
C LEU A 125 -2.46 -11.60 -11.52
N GLY A 126 -2.09 -12.84 -11.81
CA GLY A 126 -0.92 -13.19 -12.60
C GLY A 126 -1.12 -13.00 -14.10
N THR A 127 0.01 -12.94 -14.80
CA THR A 127 0.00 -13.06 -16.26
C THR A 127 -0.05 -14.54 -16.66
N LEU A 128 -0.86 -14.88 -17.69
CA LEU A 128 -0.92 -16.24 -18.23
C LEU A 128 0.38 -16.60 -18.97
N ASP A 129 0.91 -17.80 -18.73
CA ASP A 129 1.94 -18.37 -19.60
C ASP A 129 1.30 -19.18 -20.73
N LEU A 130 1.14 -18.56 -21.88
CA LEU A 130 0.56 -19.19 -23.08
C LEU A 130 1.50 -20.20 -23.77
N HIS A 131 2.73 -20.38 -23.26
CA HIS A 131 3.64 -21.42 -23.74
C HIS A 131 3.46 -22.73 -22.98
N ASN A 132 2.81 -22.69 -21.81
CA ASN A 132 2.46 -23.88 -21.06
C ASN A 132 1.18 -24.46 -21.66
N THR A 133 1.25 -25.57 -22.36
CA THR A 133 0.11 -26.19 -23.04
C THR A 133 -0.21 -27.57 -22.47
N LEU A 134 -1.49 -27.92 -22.44
CA LEU A 134 -1.96 -29.26 -22.09
C LEU A 134 -2.38 -30.02 -23.35
N ASP A 135 -1.68 -31.11 -23.65
CA ASP A 135 -2.04 -32.01 -24.73
C ASP A 135 -2.96 -33.12 -24.22
N VAL A 136 -4.15 -33.24 -24.81
CA VAL A 136 -5.19 -34.21 -24.46
C VAL A 136 -5.45 -35.12 -25.64
N GLN A 137 -5.40 -36.43 -25.44
CA GLN A 137 -5.69 -37.40 -26.51
C GLN A 137 -7.19 -37.72 -26.56
N TYR A 138 -7.75 -37.63 -27.77
CA TYR A 138 -9.13 -37.97 -28.08
C TYR A 138 -9.20 -39.26 -28.89
N THR A 139 -10.21 -40.07 -28.58
CA THR A 139 -10.50 -41.33 -29.26
C THR A 139 -11.93 -41.28 -29.78
N THR A 140 -12.11 -41.62 -31.06
CA THR A 140 -13.43 -41.64 -31.70
C THR A 140 -13.68 -43.00 -32.34
N ILE A 141 -14.95 -43.32 -32.57
CA ILE A 141 -15.35 -44.52 -33.31
C ILE A 141 -16.34 -44.11 -34.39
N GLN A 142 -16.19 -44.68 -35.59
CA GLN A 142 -17.19 -44.57 -36.64
C GLN A 142 -17.65 -45.98 -37.04
N SER A 143 -18.94 -46.24 -36.89
CA SER A 143 -19.58 -47.48 -37.33
C SER A 143 -20.73 -47.18 -38.30
N PRO A 144 -20.95 -47.99 -39.35
CA PRO A 144 -22.19 -47.93 -40.13
C PRO A 144 -23.46 -48.11 -39.27
N ASP A 145 -23.34 -48.75 -38.09
CA ASP A 145 -24.44 -49.06 -37.19
C ASP A 145 -24.71 -48.00 -36.14
N PHE A 146 -23.65 -47.50 -35.52
CA PHE A 146 -23.76 -46.55 -34.41
C PHE A 146 -23.41 -45.12 -34.82
N GLY A 147 -22.78 -44.94 -35.98
CA GLY A 147 -22.25 -43.68 -36.47
C GLY A 147 -20.97 -43.23 -35.81
N PHE A 148 -20.70 -41.93 -35.90
CA PHE A 148 -19.53 -41.27 -35.33
C PHE A 148 -19.78 -40.79 -33.89
N TRP A 149 -18.94 -41.23 -32.95
CA TRP A 149 -19.00 -40.85 -31.54
C TRP A 149 -17.62 -40.79 -30.90
N PHE A 150 -17.52 -40.10 -29.77
CA PHE A 150 -16.34 -40.15 -28.90
C PHE A 150 -16.47 -41.31 -27.93
N THR A 151 -15.38 -42.06 -27.76
CA THR A 151 -15.36 -43.22 -26.87
C THR A 151 -14.03 -43.31 -26.14
N LYS A 152 -14.03 -43.99 -24.99
CA LYS A 152 -12.81 -44.18 -24.24
C LYS A 152 -11.85 -45.14 -24.96
N PRO A 153 -10.53 -44.98 -24.81
CA PRO A 153 -9.55 -45.95 -25.30
C PRO A 153 -9.80 -47.36 -24.75
N ASP A 154 -9.45 -48.40 -25.52
CA ASP A 154 -9.57 -49.81 -25.09
C ASP A 154 -8.77 -50.12 -23.81
N SER A 155 -7.75 -49.31 -23.49
CA SER A 155 -6.97 -49.43 -22.25
C SER A 155 -7.71 -48.99 -21.00
N TRP A 156 -8.78 -48.21 -21.11
CA TRP A 156 -9.57 -47.73 -19.97
C TRP A 156 -10.64 -48.76 -19.60
N THR A 157 -10.53 -49.32 -18.40
CA THR A 157 -11.42 -50.39 -17.90
C THR A 157 -12.32 -49.93 -16.75
N GLY A 158 -11.98 -48.81 -16.13
CA GLY A 158 -12.74 -48.16 -15.07
C GLY A 158 -13.98 -47.43 -15.59
N SER A 159 -14.74 -46.91 -14.63
CA SER A 159 -15.94 -46.12 -14.81
C SER A 159 -15.77 -44.74 -14.19
N ARG A 160 -16.59 -43.77 -14.59
CA ARG A 160 -16.67 -42.48 -13.91
C ARG A 160 -17.24 -42.66 -12.51
N ARG A 161 -16.74 -41.88 -11.54
CA ARG A 161 -17.32 -41.85 -10.19
C ARG A 161 -18.80 -41.45 -10.21
N ALA A 162 -19.13 -40.43 -11.00
CA ALA A 162 -20.49 -40.07 -11.33
C ALA A 162 -20.55 -39.45 -12.75
N PRO A 163 -21.46 -39.92 -13.62
CA PRO A 163 -21.72 -39.27 -14.89
C PRO A 163 -22.51 -37.97 -14.68
N GLY A 164 -22.13 -36.90 -15.36
CA GLY A 164 -22.86 -35.64 -15.38
C GLY A 164 -24.03 -35.66 -16.35
N GLU A 165 -24.76 -34.54 -16.38
CA GLU A 165 -25.91 -34.33 -17.25
C GLU A 165 -25.55 -34.55 -18.74
N LEU A 166 -24.36 -34.10 -19.17
CA LEU A 166 -23.94 -34.23 -20.57
C LEU A 166 -23.76 -35.69 -21.00
N GLN A 167 -23.16 -36.55 -20.17
CA GLN A 167 -23.02 -37.97 -20.51
C GLN A 167 -24.39 -38.66 -20.56
N GLN A 168 -25.31 -38.29 -19.68
CA GLN A 168 -26.66 -38.85 -19.68
C GLN A 168 -27.41 -38.51 -20.97
N ILE A 169 -27.32 -37.25 -21.43
CA ILE A 169 -27.93 -36.83 -22.69
C ILE A 169 -27.27 -37.54 -23.88
N LEU A 170 -25.94 -37.61 -23.92
CA LEU A 170 -25.22 -38.31 -25.01
C LEU A 170 -25.59 -39.80 -25.08
N GLN A 171 -25.75 -40.47 -23.95
CA GLN A 171 -26.22 -41.86 -23.89
C GLN A 171 -27.64 -42.00 -24.44
N GLN A 172 -28.54 -41.08 -24.08
CA GLN A 172 -29.91 -41.05 -24.59
C GLN A 172 -29.93 -40.78 -26.10
N MET A 173 -29.08 -39.89 -26.61
CA MET A 173 -28.95 -39.62 -28.04
C MET A 173 -28.50 -40.86 -28.81
N LEU A 174 -27.54 -41.62 -28.27
CA LEU A 174 -27.11 -42.88 -28.88
C LEU A 174 -28.24 -43.90 -28.94
N GLN A 175 -29.02 -44.05 -27.85
CA GLN A 175 -30.18 -44.95 -27.82
C GLN A 175 -31.29 -44.53 -28.78
N ALA A 176 -31.60 -43.23 -28.83
CA ALA A 176 -32.60 -42.67 -29.74
C ALA A 176 -32.20 -42.90 -31.21
N ARG A 177 -30.91 -42.79 -31.51
CA ARG A 177 -30.37 -43.10 -32.84
C ARG A 177 -30.53 -44.56 -33.22
N ILE A 178 -30.17 -45.49 -32.34
CA ILE A 178 -30.33 -46.93 -32.59
C ILE A 178 -31.81 -47.24 -32.87
N SER A 179 -32.71 -46.62 -32.10
CA SER A 179 -34.15 -46.78 -32.24
C SER A 179 -34.68 -46.20 -33.57
N LEU A 180 -34.15 -45.06 -34.02
CA LEU A 180 -34.45 -44.50 -35.35
C LEU A 180 -33.97 -45.43 -36.47
N LYS A 181 -32.76 -46.01 -36.36
CA LYS A 181 -32.23 -46.94 -37.37
C LYS A 181 -33.11 -48.18 -37.48
N GLN A 182 -33.56 -48.75 -36.36
CA GLN A 182 -34.51 -49.87 -36.35
C GLN A 182 -35.82 -49.51 -37.04
N ALA A 183 -36.44 -48.38 -36.65
CA ALA A 183 -37.68 -47.91 -37.28
C ALA A 183 -37.52 -47.66 -38.80
N LEU A 184 -36.37 -47.14 -39.23
CA LEU A 184 -36.04 -46.94 -40.64
C LEU A 184 -35.93 -48.27 -41.42
N VAL A 185 -35.30 -49.29 -40.84
CA VAL A 185 -35.19 -50.62 -41.46
C VAL A 185 -36.57 -51.26 -41.63
N ASP A 186 -37.40 -51.19 -40.59
CA ASP A 186 -38.77 -51.72 -40.64
C ASP A 186 -39.61 -50.98 -41.69
N TYR A 187 -39.48 -49.65 -41.75
CA TYR A 187 -40.16 -48.82 -42.74
C TYR A 187 -39.66 -49.07 -44.18
N ASP A 188 -38.35 -49.24 -44.38
CA ASP A 188 -37.77 -49.55 -45.68
C ASP A 188 -38.18 -50.94 -46.18
N LYS A 189 -38.29 -51.93 -45.30
CA LYS A 189 -38.80 -53.25 -45.64
C LYS A 189 -40.24 -53.15 -46.16
N LEU A 190 -41.11 -52.45 -45.44
CA LEU A 190 -42.49 -52.21 -45.88
C LEU A 190 -42.52 -51.47 -47.22
N ARG A 191 -41.68 -50.44 -47.40
CA ARG A 191 -41.58 -49.68 -48.65
C ARG A 191 -41.18 -50.56 -49.83
N LEU A 192 -40.19 -51.45 -49.66
CA LEU A 192 -39.74 -52.39 -50.69
C LEU A 192 -40.82 -53.42 -51.03
N GLU A 193 -41.59 -53.90 -50.04
CA GLU A 193 -42.73 -54.80 -50.26
C GLU A 193 -43.86 -54.10 -51.03
N ILE A 194 -44.19 -52.85 -50.67
CA ILE A 194 -45.16 -52.02 -51.39
C ILE A 194 -44.71 -51.76 -52.83
N LEU A 195 -43.43 -51.44 -53.05
CA LEU A 195 -42.82 -51.24 -54.37
C LEU A 195 -42.92 -52.49 -55.24
N ALA A 196 -42.50 -53.65 -54.71
CA ALA A 196 -42.56 -54.92 -55.42
C ALA A 196 -43.99 -55.30 -55.83
N GLN A 197 -44.96 -55.06 -54.94
CA GLN A 197 -46.37 -55.32 -55.21
C GLN A 197 -46.97 -54.30 -56.20
N ALA A 198 -46.58 -53.03 -56.12
CA ALA A 198 -46.96 -51.98 -57.07
C ALA A 198 -46.39 -52.24 -58.47
N ASP A 199 -45.14 -52.70 -58.57
CA ASP A 199 -44.50 -53.09 -59.84
C ASP A 199 -45.15 -54.35 -60.43
N THR A 200 -45.51 -55.33 -59.59
CA THR A 200 -46.28 -56.51 -60.02
C THR A 200 -47.64 -56.11 -60.57
N LEU A 201 -48.33 -55.16 -59.91
CA LEU A 201 -49.59 -54.60 -60.37
C LEU A 201 -49.43 -53.86 -61.71
N LYS A 202 -48.37 -53.05 -61.85
CA LYS A 202 -48.03 -52.33 -63.09
C LYS A 202 -47.73 -53.27 -64.26
N ALA A 203 -46.93 -54.30 -64.03
CA ALA A 203 -46.62 -55.33 -65.03
C ALA A 203 -47.86 -56.12 -65.44
N THR A 204 -48.77 -56.40 -64.50
CA THR A 204 -50.07 -57.03 -64.81
C THR A 204 -50.95 -56.16 -65.72
N PHE A 205 -50.90 -54.83 -65.53
CA PHE A 205 -51.62 -53.88 -66.38
C PHE A 205 -50.97 -53.67 -67.75
N ASP A 206 -49.63 -53.64 -67.85
CA ASP A 206 -48.91 -53.51 -69.13
C ASP A 206 -49.12 -54.72 -70.07
N VAL A 207 -49.46 -55.91 -69.54
CA VAL A 207 -49.79 -57.11 -70.34
C VAL A 207 -51.24 -57.11 -70.87
N SER A 208 -52.11 -56.20 -70.40
CA SER A 208 -53.55 -56.13 -70.73
C SER A 208 -53.90 -55.27 -71.96
N ASP A 209 -52.91 -54.86 -72.75
CA ASP A 209 -52.94 -53.69 -73.65
C ASP A 209 -53.71 -53.86 -75.00
N ASN A 210 -54.92 -54.44 -74.97
CA ASN A 210 -55.78 -54.59 -76.16
C ASN A 210 -57.20 -53.97 -76.07
N ASN A 211 -57.55 -53.21 -75.01
CA ASN A 211 -58.87 -52.54 -74.93
C ASN A 211 -58.80 -51.09 -74.42
N ILE A 212 -58.98 -50.13 -75.34
CA ILE A 212 -58.69 -48.68 -75.16
C ILE A 212 -59.66 -47.93 -74.21
N ASN A 213 -60.81 -48.50 -73.81
CA ASN A 213 -61.81 -47.77 -73.00
C ASN A 213 -61.71 -47.96 -71.47
N ILE A 214 -60.78 -48.78 -70.97
CA ILE A 214 -60.58 -49.04 -69.52
C ILE A 214 -59.38 -48.23 -68.94
N ALA A 215 -58.58 -47.58 -69.80
CA ALA A 215 -57.31 -46.97 -69.45
C ALA A 215 -57.39 -45.76 -68.49
N ILE A 216 -58.47 -44.97 -68.47
CA ILE A 216 -58.52 -43.71 -67.69
C ILE A 216 -58.63 -43.97 -66.17
N ALA A 217 -59.43 -44.96 -65.75
CA ALA A 217 -59.60 -45.29 -64.33
C ALA A 217 -58.38 -46.05 -63.77
N GLN A 218 -57.75 -46.90 -64.59
CA GLN A 218 -56.52 -47.62 -64.22
C GLN A 218 -55.30 -46.68 -64.16
N ARG A 219 -55.19 -45.70 -65.07
CA ARG A 219 -54.12 -44.69 -65.07
C ARG A 219 -54.13 -43.80 -63.83
N ARG A 220 -55.32 -43.43 -63.32
CA ARG A 220 -55.44 -42.71 -62.03
C ARG A 220 -54.97 -43.58 -60.85
N LYS A 221 -55.26 -44.88 -60.85
CA LYS A 221 -54.81 -45.80 -59.79
C LYS A 221 -53.28 -45.97 -59.78
N LEU A 222 -52.66 -46.13 -60.96
CA LEU A 222 -51.20 -46.16 -61.11
C LEU A 222 -50.54 -44.83 -60.70
N GLN A 223 -51.15 -43.69 -61.06
CA GLN A 223 -50.68 -42.37 -60.60
C GLN A 223 -50.75 -42.23 -59.07
N ASN A 224 -51.86 -42.67 -58.46
CA ASN A 224 -52.03 -42.62 -56.99
C ASN A 224 -51.04 -43.51 -56.24
N LEU A 225 -50.76 -44.71 -56.75
CA LEU A 225 -49.72 -45.59 -56.21
C LEU A 225 -48.32 -44.99 -56.36
N THR A 226 -48.04 -44.38 -57.52
CA THR A 226 -46.77 -43.68 -57.76
C THR A 226 -46.59 -42.52 -56.78
N ILE A 227 -47.64 -41.72 -56.53
CA ILE A 227 -47.61 -40.63 -55.54
C ILE A 227 -47.39 -41.19 -54.13
N ALA A 228 -48.10 -42.25 -53.73
CA ALA A 228 -47.95 -42.85 -52.40
C ALA A 228 -46.52 -43.39 -52.18
N THR A 229 -45.96 -44.09 -53.16
CA THR A 229 -44.57 -44.57 -53.13
C THR A 229 -43.57 -43.41 -53.07
N GLU A 230 -43.83 -42.30 -53.77
CA GLU A 230 -42.95 -41.13 -53.73
C GLU A 230 -42.98 -40.44 -52.36
N VAL A 231 -44.16 -40.33 -51.73
CA VAL A 231 -44.28 -39.81 -50.36
C VAL A 231 -43.59 -40.71 -49.33
N MET A 232 -43.62 -42.04 -49.54
CA MET A 232 -42.87 -42.98 -48.70
C MET A 232 -41.37 -42.81 -48.89
N ASN A 233 -40.91 -42.62 -50.13
CA ASN A 233 -39.51 -42.34 -50.44
C ASN A 233 -39.04 -41.03 -49.78
N SER A 234 -39.83 -39.96 -49.91
CA SER A 234 -39.49 -38.65 -49.33
C SER A 234 -39.42 -38.71 -47.80
N SER A 235 -40.35 -39.42 -47.16
CA SER A 235 -40.37 -39.64 -45.70
C SER A 235 -39.16 -40.43 -45.20
N ALA A 236 -38.79 -41.52 -45.89
CA ALA A 236 -37.60 -42.31 -45.57
C ALA A 236 -36.31 -41.51 -45.75
N ILE A 237 -36.19 -40.73 -46.84
CA ILE A 237 -35.03 -39.86 -47.09
C ILE A 237 -34.91 -38.78 -46.01
N ALA A 238 -36.02 -38.13 -45.64
CA ALA A 238 -36.02 -37.09 -44.60
C ALA A 238 -35.53 -37.64 -43.26
N ALA A 239 -36.00 -38.81 -42.85
CA ALA A 239 -35.58 -39.44 -41.60
C ALA A 239 -34.13 -39.96 -41.63
N ARG A 240 -33.67 -40.53 -42.76
CA ARG A 240 -32.25 -40.91 -42.95
C ARG A 240 -31.32 -39.69 -42.82
N ARG A 241 -31.72 -38.54 -43.38
CA ARG A 241 -30.96 -37.28 -43.26
C ARG A 241 -30.80 -36.82 -41.80
N VAL A 242 -31.76 -37.09 -40.92
CA VAL A 242 -31.62 -36.77 -39.49
C VAL A 242 -30.60 -37.67 -38.79
N GLY A 243 -30.50 -38.94 -39.20
CA GLY A 243 -29.43 -39.83 -38.74
C GLY A 243 -28.04 -39.40 -39.22
N GLU A 244 -27.90 -39.09 -40.51
CA GLU A 244 -26.65 -38.59 -41.13
C GLU A 244 -26.21 -37.22 -40.58
N PHE A 245 -27.19 -36.42 -40.18
CA PHE A 245 -26.98 -35.14 -39.53
C PHE A 245 -26.22 -35.28 -38.20
N LEU A 246 -26.56 -36.26 -37.35
CA LEU A 246 -25.83 -36.50 -36.10
C LEU A 246 -24.36 -36.83 -36.38
N ASP A 247 -24.08 -37.69 -37.37
CA ASP A 247 -22.71 -38.03 -37.75
C ASP A 247 -21.92 -36.82 -38.23
N THR A 248 -22.50 -36.03 -39.11
CA THR A 248 -21.88 -34.82 -39.64
C THR A 248 -21.61 -33.82 -38.52
N THR A 249 -22.51 -33.74 -37.55
CA THR A 249 -22.42 -32.84 -36.40
C THR A 249 -21.30 -33.26 -35.45
N PHE A 250 -21.26 -34.51 -35.00
CA PHE A 250 -20.21 -34.99 -34.10
C PHE A 250 -18.82 -35.02 -34.77
N LYS A 251 -18.75 -35.32 -36.07
CA LYS A 251 -17.52 -35.18 -36.86
C LYS A 251 -17.06 -33.73 -36.93
N GLY A 252 -17.97 -32.79 -37.22
CA GLY A 252 -17.66 -31.36 -37.22
C GLY A 252 -17.15 -30.87 -35.87
N ALA A 253 -17.57 -31.49 -34.77
CA ALA A 253 -17.11 -31.13 -33.45
C ALA A 253 -15.64 -31.50 -33.18
N VAL A 254 -15.07 -32.48 -33.89
CA VAL A 254 -13.61 -32.74 -33.89
C VAL A 254 -12.82 -31.53 -34.38
N ASP A 255 -13.38 -30.75 -35.32
CA ASP A 255 -12.73 -29.54 -35.82
C ASP A 255 -12.82 -28.36 -34.84
N CYS A 256 -13.66 -28.47 -33.80
CA CYS A 256 -13.71 -27.52 -32.69
C CYS A 256 -12.66 -27.82 -31.60
N ILE A 257 -12.00 -28.98 -31.63
CA ILE A 257 -10.86 -29.28 -30.75
C ILE A 257 -9.60 -28.63 -31.36
N PRO A 258 -8.83 -27.85 -30.58
CA PRO A 258 -7.63 -27.18 -31.09
C PRO A 258 -6.53 -28.19 -31.46
N LYS A 259 -6.16 -28.27 -32.75
CA LYS A 259 -5.20 -29.29 -33.28
C LYS A 259 -3.75 -28.82 -33.42
N ASN A 260 -3.47 -27.51 -33.52
CA ASN A 260 -2.11 -26.95 -33.66
C ASN A 260 -2.05 -25.49 -33.15
N LEU A 261 -0.91 -25.08 -32.59
CA LEU A 261 -0.67 -23.73 -32.07
C LEU A 261 0.41 -22.97 -32.87
N ILE A 262 0.15 -21.71 -33.24
CA ILE A 262 1.16 -20.73 -33.67
C ILE A 262 1.24 -19.64 -32.59
N ALA A 263 2.30 -19.63 -31.81
CA ALA A 263 2.55 -18.62 -30.79
C ALA A 263 3.08 -17.33 -31.43
N GLY A 264 2.28 -16.25 -31.39
CA GLY A 264 2.74 -14.93 -31.82
C GLY A 264 1.64 -13.92 -32.06
N LEU A 265 1.13 -13.32 -30.99
CA LEU A 265 0.86 -11.88 -30.81
C LEU A 265 0.03 -11.69 -29.53
N ALA A 266 0.42 -10.67 -28.76
CA ALA A 266 -0.28 -10.26 -27.55
C ALA A 266 -1.76 -9.96 -27.85
N ALA A 267 -2.65 -10.53 -27.03
CA ALA A 267 -4.12 -10.55 -27.15
C ALA A 267 -4.68 -11.52 -28.20
N GLY A 268 -4.84 -12.78 -27.80
CA GLY A 268 -5.75 -13.75 -28.42
C GLY A 268 -5.31 -14.28 -29.79
N GLY A 269 -4.81 -15.52 -29.81
CA GLY A 269 -4.74 -16.37 -31.01
C GLY A 269 -4.68 -17.82 -30.53
N ASP A 270 -5.50 -18.76 -30.99
CA ASP A 270 -6.12 -18.98 -32.30
C ASP A 270 -7.24 -18.00 -32.72
N VAL A 271 -7.00 -17.26 -33.82
CA VAL A 271 -7.97 -16.37 -34.49
C VAL A 271 -8.56 -17.06 -35.75
N ALA A 272 -8.28 -18.35 -36.01
CA ALA A 272 -8.52 -18.94 -37.33
C ALA A 272 -8.77 -20.47 -37.43
N SER A 273 -9.42 -21.12 -36.46
CA SER A 273 -10.39 -22.18 -36.84
C SER A 273 -11.71 -21.60 -37.41
N THR A 274 -11.77 -20.25 -37.51
CA THR A 274 -12.63 -19.38 -38.33
C THR A 274 -14.05 -19.87 -38.60
N ALA A 275 -14.97 -19.23 -37.89
CA ALA A 275 -16.42 -19.14 -38.11
C ALA A 275 -17.34 -20.29 -37.66
N ARG A 276 -16.88 -21.53 -37.42
CA ARG A 276 -17.83 -22.63 -37.07
C ARG A 276 -18.12 -22.89 -35.58
N CYS A 277 -17.23 -22.51 -34.65
CA CYS A 277 -17.37 -22.89 -33.22
C CYS A 277 -17.37 -21.69 -32.24
N ALA A 278 -17.84 -20.51 -32.67
CA ALA A 278 -17.58 -19.24 -32.00
C ALA A 278 -18.55 -18.92 -30.83
N VAL A 279 -18.07 -19.02 -29.57
CA VAL A 279 -18.51 -18.15 -28.45
C VAL A 279 -17.33 -17.89 -27.48
N THR A 280 -16.84 -16.64 -27.44
CA THR A 280 -15.98 -15.92 -26.46
C THR A 280 -14.87 -16.61 -25.62
N GLN A 281 -13.64 -16.19 -25.96
CA GLN A 281 -12.30 -16.09 -25.32
C GLN A 281 -11.99 -16.35 -23.83
N ALA A 282 -12.91 -16.70 -22.92
CA ALA A 282 -12.56 -16.83 -21.48
C ALA A 282 -12.33 -18.26 -20.99
N ALA A 283 -12.89 -19.26 -21.67
CA ALA A 283 -12.86 -20.65 -21.24
C ALA A 283 -12.11 -21.51 -22.26
N ASN A 284 -10.95 -22.04 -21.89
CA ASN A 284 -10.21 -23.04 -22.67
C ASN A 284 -10.84 -24.45 -22.53
N VAL A 285 -12.16 -24.49 -22.38
CA VAL A 285 -12.96 -25.70 -22.37
C VAL A 285 -13.30 -26.03 -23.83
N PRO A 286 -13.08 -27.27 -24.31
CA PRO A 286 -13.45 -27.66 -25.66
C PRO A 286 -14.91 -27.32 -25.96
N LYS A 287 -15.15 -26.54 -27.02
CA LYS A 287 -16.49 -26.08 -27.40
C LYS A 287 -17.08 -27.03 -28.40
N PHE A 288 -17.82 -28.02 -27.91
CA PHE A 288 -18.68 -28.86 -28.75
C PHE A 288 -19.96 -28.10 -29.16
N ALA A 289 -19.79 -26.99 -29.87
CA ALA A 289 -20.90 -26.22 -30.39
C ALA A 289 -21.52 -26.96 -31.59
N LEU A 290 -22.70 -27.55 -31.39
CA LEU A 290 -23.50 -28.10 -32.50
C LEU A 290 -24.19 -26.96 -33.28
N ASP A 291 -23.55 -25.80 -33.50
CA ASP A 291 -24.21 -24.55 -33.93
C ASP A 291 -24.28 -24.32 -35.44
N THR A 292 -23.36 -24.86 -36.25
CA THR A 292 -23.44 -24.86 -37.74
C THR A 292 -24.60 -25.69 -38.32
N VAL A 293 -25.55 -26.01 -37.46
CA VAL A 293 -26.42 -27.15 -37.48
C VAL A 293 -27.85 -26.73 -37.15
N ALA A 294 -28.06 -25.55 -36.55
CA ALA A 294 -29.41 -24.97 -36.46
C ALA A 294 -30.03 -24.81 -37.86
N ASP A 295 -29.26 -24.27 -38.81
CA ASP A 295 -29.67 -24.17 -40.22
C ASP A 295 -29.89 -25.55 -40.87
N ALA A 296 -29.09 -26.56 -40.53
CA ALA A 296 -29.23 -27.92 -41.07
C ALA A 296 -30.40 -28.70 -40.43
N LEU A 297 -30.67 -28.51 -39.14
CA LEU A 297 -31.85 -29.02 -38.43
C LEU A 297 -33.11 -28.31 -38.88
N GLU A 298 -33.03 -27.03 -39.24
CA GLU A 298 -34.13 -26.30 -39.87
C GLU A 298 -34.40 -26.86 -41.28
N ILE A 299 -33.37 -27.15 -42.07
CA ILE A 299 -33.52 -27.79 -43.40
C ILE A 299 -34.06 -29.24 -43.27
N ALA A 300 -33.52 -30.03 -42.34
CA ALA A 300 -33.95 -31.41 -42.10
C ALA A 300 -35.34 -31.47 -41.43
N GLY A 301 -35.61 -30.53 -40.52
CA GLY A 301 -36.90 -30.28 -39.90
C GLY A 301 -37.94 -29.90 -40.94
N SER A 302 -37.62 -28.92 -41.81
CA SER A 302 -38.47 -28.52 -42.94
C SER A 302 -38.70 -29.66 -43.92
N ALA A 303 -37.72 -30.52 -44.18
CA ALA A 303 -37.91 -31.72 -45.02
C ALA A 303 -38.83 -32.75 -44.35
N THR A 304 -38.70 -32.91 -43.03
CA THR A 304 -39.57 -33.79 -42.24
C THR A 304 -41.00 -33.23 -42.16
N ASP A 305 -41.14 -31.92 -41.98
CA ASP A 305 -42.44 -31.24 -41.89
C ASP A 305 -43.12 -31.14 -43.26
N ALA A 306 -42.38 -30.91 -44.34
CA ALA A 306 -42.89 -31.02 -45.71
C ALA A 306 -43.35 -32.44 -46.04
N ALA A 307 -42.58 -33.47 -45.64
CA ALA A 307 -43.02 -34.85 -45.78
C ALA A 307 -44.28 -35.18 -44.94
N LYS A 308 -44.47 -34.55 -43.78
CA LYS A 308 -45.73 -34.65 -43.01
C LYS A 308 -46.89 -33.93 -43.72
N GLU A 309 -46.63 -32.83 -44.42
CA GLU A 309 -47.64 -32.09 -45.20
C GLU A 309 -48.09 -32.87 -46.44
N ASP A 310 -47.17 -33.49 -47.17
CA ASP A 310 -47.44 -34.38 -48.32
C ASP A 310 -48.36 -35.57 -47.94
N VAL A 311 -48.28 -36.03 -46.69
CA VAL A 311 -49.15 -37.07 -46.13
C VAL A 311 -50.58 -36.59 -45.93
N GLY A 312 -50.78 -35.29 -45.68
CA GLY A 312 -52.12 -34.69 -45.64
C GLY A 312 -52.86 -34.86 -46.97
N GLU A 313 -52.13 -34.85 -48.10
CA GLU A 313 -52.69 -35.11 -49.43
C GLU A 313 -53.07 -36.59 -49.66
N LEU A 314 -52.36 -37.53 -49.02
CA LEU A 314 -52.64 -38.98 -49.12
C LEU A 314 -54.02 -39.38 -48.57
N SER A 315 -54.55 -38.65 -47.58
CA SER A 315 -55.91 -38.89 -47.05
C SER A 315 -57.00 -38.78 -48.13
N GLY A 316 -56.76 -38.01 -49.20
CA GLY A 316 -57.66 -37.92 -50.35
C GLY A 316 -57.50 -39.06 -51.37
N ILE A 317 -56.36 -39.75 -51.36
CA ILE A 317 -56.01 -40.83 -52.29
C ILE A 317 -56.64 -42.17 -51.89
N GLN A 318 -56.75 -42.44 -50.59
CA GLN A 318 -57.24 -43.72 -50.04
C GLN A 318 -58.71 -44.03 -50.39
N THR A 319 -59.51 -43.03 -50.75
CA THR A 319 -60.93 -43.21 -51.14
C THR A 319 -61.11 -43.76 -52.57
N SER A 320 -60.06 -43.75 -53.41
CA SER A 320 -60.15 -44.02 -54.87
C SER A 320 -59.88 -45.47 -55.30
N ILE A 321 -59.45 -46.36 -54.39
CA ILE A 321 -59.00 -47.72 -54.75
C ILE A 321 -60.15 -48.75 -54.76
N ASN A 322 -61.36 -48.38 -54.36
CA ASN A 322 -62.52 -49.28 -54.39
C ASN A 322 -63.19 -49.31 -55.77
N GLU A 323 -62.84 -50.31 -56.61
CA GLU A 323 -63.76 -51.14 -57.43
C GLU A 323 -63.12 -51.78 -58.69
N ALA A 324 -63.67 -52.96 -59.02
CA ALA A 324 -63.70 -53.79 -60.25
C ALA A 324 -62.48 -54.68 -60.66
N GLY A 325 -62.68 -56.02 -60.60
CA GLY A 325 -61.95 -57.06 -61.34
C GLY A 325 -61.55 -58.30 -60.51
N LEU A 326 -62.13 -59.50 -60.79
CA LEU A 326 -61.99 -60.72 -59.95
C LEU A 326 -60.56 -61.33 -59.88
N GLU A 327 -59.72 -61.13 -60.90
CA GLU A 327 -58.30 -61.57 -60.90
C GLU A 327 -57.37 -60.58 -60.16
N LEU A 328 -57.81 -59.34 -59.97
CA LEU A 328 -57.04 -58.27 -59.31
C LEU A 328 -57.16 -58.32 -57.77
N TYR A 329 -58.06 -59.14 -57.21
CA TYR A 329 -58.40 -59.13 -55.78
C TYR A 329 -57.28 -59.64 -54.86
N ASN A 330 -56.48 -60.63 -55.30
CA ASN A 330 -55.42 -61.20 -54.46
C ASN A 330 -54.27 -60.20 -54.27
N VAL A 331 -53.73 -59.66 -55.38
CA VAL A 331 -52.64 -58.67 -55.36
C VAL A 331 -53.07 -57.37 -54.67
N LYS A 332 -54.31 -56.92 -54.90
CA LYS A 332 -54.88 -55.72 -54.27
C LYS A 332 -55.08 -55.89 -52.77
N GLY A 333 -55.59 -57.04 -52.31
CA GLY A 333 -55.84 -57.28 -50.88
C GLY A 333 -54.56 -57.24 -50.04
N GLU A 334 -53.47 -57.77 -50.60
CA GLU A 334 -52.13 -57.70 -50.00
C GLU A 334 -51.58 -56.26 -49.99
N LEU A 335 -51.69 -55.54 -51.11
CA LEU A 335 -51.26 -54.13 -51.20
C LEU A 335 -52.06 -53.21 -50.26
N ASP A 336 -53.37 -53.39 -50.17
CA ASP A 336 -54.24 -52.63 -49.26
C ASP A 336 -53.90 -52.90 -47.79
N ALA A 337 -53.40 -54.10 -47.45
CA ALA A 337 -52.94 -54.43 -46.10
C ALA A 337 -51.62 -53.70 -45.78
N LEU A 338 -50.63 -53.76 -46.69
CA LEU A 338 -49.34 -53.06 -46.55
C LEU A 338 -49.54 -51.53 -46.49
N MET A 339 -50.44 -50.97 -47.31
CA MET A 339 -50.77 -49.53 -47.30
C MET A 339 -51.48 -49.06 -46.02
N ARG A 340 -52.08 -49.95 -45.23
CA ARG A 340 -52.65 -49.60 -43.91
C ARG A 340 -51.62 -49.59 -42.79
N GLU A 341 -50.55 -50.37 -42.93
CA GLU A 341 -49.45 -50.43 -41.98
C GLU A 341 -48.50 -49.23 -42.13
N GLU A 342 -48.38 -48.69 -43.35
CA GLU A 342 -47.45 -47.62 -43.68
C GLU A 342 -47.55 -46.35 -42.82
N PRO A 343 -48.75 -45.78 -42.55
CA PRO A 343 -48.85 -44.56 -41.75
C PRO A 343 -48.37 -44.76 -40.31
N VAL A 344 -48.49 -45.98 -39.76
CA VAL A 344 -48.08 -46.31 -38.40
C VAL A 344 -46.55 -46.33 -38.31
N LEU A 345 -45.89 -47.05 -39.21
CA LEU A 345 -44.42 -47.11 -39.24
C LEU A 345 -43.80 -45.74 -39.58
N ARG A 346 -44.40 -44.96 -40.48
CA ARG A 346 -43.94 -43.58 -40.77
C ARG A 346 -44.07 -42.67 -39.55
N ALA A 347 -45.18 -42.73 -38.83
CA ALA A 347 -45.38 -41.95 -37.61
C ALA A 347 -44.36 -42.33 -36.53
N GLU A 348 -44.01 -43.61 -36.42
CA GLU A 348 -42.94 -44.06 -35.53
C GLU A 348 -41.58 -43.47 -35.93
N VAL A 349 -41.21 -43.54 -37.21
CA VAL A 349 -39.97 -42.93 -37.72
C VAL A 349 -39.91 -41.43 -37.39
N PHE A 350 -41.00 -40.67 -37.59
CA PHE A 350 -41.04 -39.25 -37.23
C PHE A 350 -40.98 -38.99 -35.72
N ALA A 351 -41.63 -39.82 -34.90
CA ALA A 351 -41.55 -39.70 -33.44
C ALA A 351 -40.11 -39.94 -32.93
N ARG A 352 -39.39 -40.93 -33.48
CA ARG A 352 -37.98 -41.17 -33.17
C ARG A 352 -37.08 -40.02 -33.63
N THR A 353 -37.38 -39.45 -34.80
CA THR A 353 -36.67 -38.30 -35.36
C THR A 353 -36.80 -37.07 -34.45
N GLU A 354 -38.00 -36.78 -33.94
CA GLU A 354 -38.23 -35.62 -33.07
C GLU A 354 -37.55 -35.76 -31.71
N SER A 355 -37.56 -36.97 -31.13
CA SER A 355 -36.84 -37.25 -29.88
C SER A 355 -35.34 -36.97 -29.99
N ILE A 356 -34.72 -37.24 -31.15
CA ILE A 356 -33.31 -36.89 -31.38
C ILE A 356 -33.09 -35.37 -31.39
N LYS A 357 -34.00 -34.60 -32.00
CA LYS A 357 -33.88 -33.13 -32.03
C LYS A 357 -33.98 -32.52 -30.63
N GLU A 358 -34.90 -33.03 -29.81
CA GLU A 358 -35.07 -32.61 -28.42
C GLU A 358 -33.79 -32.84 -27.62
N LEU A 359 -33.22 -34.05 -27.70
CA LEU A 359 -31.96 -34.39 -27.01
C LEU A 359 -30.76 -33.55 -27.49
N VAL A 360 -30.70 -33.20 -28.78
CA VAL A 360 -29.69 -32.25 -29.29
C VAL A 360 -29.86 -30.86 -28.65
N GLY A 361 -31.11 -30.41 -28.47
CA GLY A 361 -31.43 -29.17 -27.78
C GLY A 361 -31.01 -29.20 -26.31
N ASP A 362 -31.32 -30.29 -25.61
CA ASP A 362 -30.96 -30.49 -24.20
C ASP A 362 -29.44 -30.51 -24.02
N TYR A 363 -28.70 -31.19 -24.89
CA TYR A 363 -27.24 -31.22 -24.86
C TYR A 363 -26.65 -29.81 -24.97
N LYS A 364 -27.14 -29.02 -25.95
CA LYS A 364 -26.70 -27.63 -26.14
C LYS A 364 -26.99 -26.78 -24.90
N ALA A 365 -28.17 -26.94 -24.32
CA ALA A 365 -28.58 -26.19 -23.13
C ALA A 365 -27.68 -26.52 -21.93
N ALA A 366 -27.43 -27.80 -21.67
CA ALA A 366 -26.56 -28.26 -20.59
C ALA A 366 -25.12 -27.77 -20.76
N LEU A 367 -24.55 -27.90 -21.97
CA LEU A 367 -23.19 -27.44 -22.26
C LEU A 367 -23.05 -25.92 -22.08
N SER A 368 -24.04 -25.17 -22.57
CA SER A 368 -24.07 -23.71 -22.43
C SER A 368 -24.19 -23.27 -20.97
N ARG A 369 -24.95 -24.01 -20.14
CA ARG A 369 -25.00 -23.76 -18.69
C ARG A 369 -23.63 -23.99 -18.06
N GLY A 370 -22.99 -25.11 -18.34
CA GLY A 370 -21.66 -25.42 -17.79
C GLY A 370 -20.61 -24.35 -18.14
N GLN A 371 -20.61 -23.87 -19.39
CA GLN A 371 -19.73 -22.80 -19.82
C GLN A 371 -19.95 -21.47 -19.08
N ARG A 372 -21.21 -21.11 -18.82
CA ARG A 372 -21.54 -19.89 -18.06
C ARG A 372 -21.07 -19.98 -16.61
N ILE A 373 -21.23 -21.14 -15.98
CA ILE A 373 -20.78 -21.39 -14.61
C ILE A 373 -19.25 -21.30 -14.53
N PHE A 374 -18.54 -21.88 -15.50
CA PHE A 374 -17.10 -21.75 -15.59
C PHE A 374 -16.65 -20.29 -15.75
N GLN A 375 -17.31 -19.52 -16.61
CA GLN A 375 -17.02 -18.08 -16.77
C GLN A 375 -17.29 -17.30 -15.47
N ASN A 376 -18.36 -17.62 -14.76
CA ASN A 376 -18.66 -16.98 -13.47
C ASN A 376 -17.57 -17.27 -12.44
N LEU A 377 -17.05 -18.50 -12.36
CA LEU A 377 -15.92 -18.84 -11.50
C LEU A 377 -14.66 -17.99 -11.83
N VAL A 378 -14.33 -17.86 -13.11
CA VAL A 378 -13.18 -17.05 -13.57
C VAL A 378 -13.34 -15.57 -13.18
N ILE A 379 -14.54 -15.02 -13.33
CA ILE A 379 -14.85 -13.62 -12.97
C ILE A 379 -14.82 -13.44 -11.45
N PHE A 380 -15.40 -14.38 -10.70
CA PHE A 380 -15.43 -14.35 -9.24
C PHE A 380 -14.02 -14.24 -8.65
N ARG A 381 -13.07 -15.04 -9.15
CA ARG A 381 -11.66 -14.98 -8.75
C ARG A 381 -11.00 -13.65 -9.08
N GLN A 382 -11.34 -13.04 -10.23
CA GLN A 382 -10.84 -11.73 -10.63
C GLN A 382 -11.29 -10.63 -9.67
N GLU A 383 -12.59 -10.61 -9.34
CA GLU A 383 -13.18 -9.60 -8.46
C GLU A 383 -12.66 -9.71 -7.02
N GLY A 384 -12.57 -10.94 -6.49
CA GLY A 384 -12.03 -11.18 -5.15
C GLY A 384 -10.57 -10.74 -4.99
N ALA A 385 -9.76 -10.95 -6.02
CA ALA A 385 -8.35 -10.57 -6.00
C ALA A 385 -8.16 -9.04 -6.12
N ALA A 386 -8.94 -8.38 -6.98
CA ALA A 386 -8.94 -6.91 -7.10
C ALA A 386 -9.39 -6.20 -5.81
N GLY A 387 -10.46 -6.70 -5.17
CA GLY A 387 -10.94 -6.17 -3.90
C GLY A 387 -9.89 -6.26 -2.78
N THR A 388 -9.23 -7.42 -2.66
CA THR A 388 -8.15 -7.63 -1.68
C THR A 388 -6.97 -6.67 -1.89
N GLN A 389 -6.57 -6.45 -3.14
CA GLN A 389 -5.48 -5.53 -3.46
C GLN A 389 -5.84 -4.07 -3.11
N GLN A 390 -7.07 -3.64 -3.39
CA GLN A 390 -7.54 -2.30 -3.02
C GLN A 390 -7.50 -2.07 -1.50
N TYR A 391 -7.92 -3.04 -0.70
CA TYR A 391 -7.83 -2.97 0.77
C TYR A 391 -6.38 -2.86 1.26
N ARG A 392 -5.44 -3.60 0.65
CA ARG A 392 -4.00 -3.51 0.98
C ARG A 392 -3.43 -2.12 0.69
N TYR A 393 -3.79 -1.51 -0.44
CA TYR A 393 -3.36 -0.13 -0.76
C TYR A 393 -3.94 0.90 0.19
N GLN A 394 -5.21 0.78 0.56
CA GLN A 394 -5.83 1.67 1.55
C GLN A 394 -5.13 1.58 2.91
N ASP A 395 -4.87 0.37 3.41
CA ASP A 395 -4.14 0.16 4.67
C ASP A 395 -2.71 0.72 4.61
N MET A 396 -1.99 0.51 3.51
CA MET A 396 -0.66 1.09 3.30
C MET A 396 -0.71 2.63 3.34
N ALA A 397 -1.67 3.25 2.65
CA ALA A 397 -1.86 4.70 2.67
C ALA A 397 -2.16 5.21 4.08
N PHE A 398 -3.08 4.57 4.82
CA PHE A 398 -3.37 4.95 6.21
C PHE A 398 -2.14 4.84 7.12
N ARG A 399 -1.31 3.80 6.96
CA ARG A 399 -0.06 3.66 7.72
C ARG A 399 0.92 4.78 7.42
N ILE A 400 1.08 5.15 6.14
CA ILE A 400 1.98 6.23 5.72
C ILE A 400 1.51 7.58 6.30
N PHE A 401 0.24 7.95 6.10
CA PHE A 401 -0.31 9.20 6.62
C PHE A 401 -0.27 9.25 8.16
N ARG A 402 -0.57 8.14 8.84
CA ARG A 402 -0.47 8.07 10.30
C ARG A 402 0.97 8.25 10.77
N ASN A 403 1.94 7.64 10.07
CA ASN A 403 3.35 7.76 10.43
C ASN A 403 3.87 9.19 10.22
N ASP A 404 3.46 9.85 9.14
CA ASP A 404 3.80 11.25 8.87
C ASP A 404 3.26 12.20 9.95
N ALA A 405 1.96 12.08 10.26
CA ALA A 405 1.33 12.90 11.31
C ALA A 405 1.99 12.69 12.70
N LEU A 406 2.33 11.44 13.05
CA LEU A 406 3.03 11.14 14.30
C LEU A 406 4.46 11.70 14.32
N GLN A 407 5.16 11.66 13.19
CA GLN A 407 6.50 12.23 13.06
C GLN A 407 6.47 13.74 13.23
N LYS A 408 5.58 14.43 12.50
CA LYS A 408 5.37 15.89 12.62
C LYS A 408 5.00 16.29 14.04
N TYR A 409 4.05 15.57 14.66
CA TYR A 409 3.68 15.79 16.06
C TYR A 409 4.88 15.68 17.00
N ARG A 410 5.68 14.60 16.88
CA ARG A 410 6.83 14.38 17.76
C ARG A 410 7.89 15.47 17.61
N GLN A 411 8.15 15.94 16.39
CA GLN A 411 9.12 17.01 16.15
C GLN A 411 8.63 18.34 16.74
N SER A 412 7.37 18.69 16.53
CA SER A 412 6.75 19.91 17.10
C SER A 412 6.68 19.83 18.63
N PHE A 413 6.34 18.67 19.19
CA PHE A 413 6.33 18.42 20.63
C PHE A 413 7.73 18.60 21.23
N ASN A 414 8.77 18.05 20.60
CA ASN A 414 10.15 18.21 21.07
C ASN A 414 10.57 19.69 21.09
N LEU A 415 10.14 20.48 20.09
CA LEU A 415 10.41 21.90 20.05
C LEU A 415 9.72 22.62 21.22
N ALA A 416 8.42 22.36 21.43
CA ALA A 416 7.68 22.91 22.57
C ALA A 416 8.33 22.54 23.91
N ALA A 417 8.69 21.26 24.10
CA ALA A 417 9.35 20.77 25.31
C ALA A 417 10.66 21.51 25.60
N ARG A 418 11.45 21.85 24.57
CA ARG A 418 12.68 22.65 24.74
C ARG A 418 12.39 24.05 25.28
N TYR A 419 11.39 24.76 24.75
CA TYR A 419 11.02 26.08 25.27
C TYR A 419 10.50 26.02 26.71
N VAL A 420 9.68 25.01 27.03
CA VAL A 420 9.21 24.80 28.41
C VAL A 420 10.38 24.46 29.34
N TYR A 421 11.37 23.70 28.88
CA TYR A 421 12.59 23.42 29.62
C TYR A 421 13.42 24.68 29.89
N LEU A 422 13.55 25.58 28.90
CA LEU A 422 14.21 26.87 29.08
C LEU A 422 13.46 27.76 30.09
N ALA A 423 12.13 27.78 30.04
CA ALA A 423 11.30 28.49 31.02
C ALA A 423 11.48 27.92 32.44
N ALA A 424 11.52 26.60 32.58
CA ALA A 424 11.79 25.94 33.86
C ALA A 424 13.21 26.22 34.37
N SER A 425 14.20 26.32 33.48
CA SER A 425 15.57 26.68 33.84
C SER A 425 15.66 28.12 34.35
N ALA A 426 14.95 29.05 33.71
CA ALA A 426 14.85 30.43 34.17
C ALA A 426 14.15 30.52 35.53
N TYR A 427 13.05 29.78 35.72
CA TYR A 427 12.36 29.69 37.00
C TYR A 427 13.27 29.14 38.12
N ASP A 428 14.05 28.08 37.85
CA ASP A 428 14.98 27.49 38.84
C ASP A 428 16.09 28.49 39.22
N TYR A 429 16.62 29.22 38.24
CA TYR A 429 17.65 30.24 38.49
C TYR A 429 17.11 31.43 39.26
N GLU A 430 15.91 31.93 38.93
CA GLU A 430 15.27 33.06 39.65
C GLU A 430 14.93 32.71 41.09
N THR A 431 14.26 31.56 41.31
CA THR A 431 13.82 31.15 42.64
C THR A 431 14.95 30.57 43.50
N ASN A 432 15.97 29.97 42.89
CA ASN A 432 17.14 29.37 43.55
C ASN A 432 16.82 28.40 44.71
N LEU A 433 15.62 27.79 44.72
CA LEU A 433 15.20 26.86 45.76
C LEU A 433 16.05 25.59 45.74
N LEU A 434 16.29 24.97 46.90
CA LEU A 434 17.04 23.71 46.96
C LEU A 434 16.23 22.58 46.31
N GLY A 435 16.90 21.59 45.71
CA GLY A 435 16.23 20.47 45.04
C GLY A 435 15.35 19.59 45.95
N SER A 436 15.50 19.70 47.27
CA SER A 436 14.61 19.08 48.26
C SER A 436 13.25 19.78 48.39
N ASP A 437 13.12 21.02 47.89
CA ASP A 437 11.87 21.77 47.91
C ASP A 437 10.92 21.28 46.81
N SER A 438 9.66 21.05 47.17
CA SER A 438 8.61 20.64 46.24
C SER A 438 8.29 21.66 45.14
N GLN A 439 8.62 22.94 45.36
CA GLN A 439 8.45 24.05 44.42
C GLN A 439 9.72 24.37 43.61
N ALA A 440 10.81 23.61 43.80
CA ALA A 440 12.07 23.83 43.10
C ALA A 440 11.98 23.55 41.60
N GLY A 441 12.74 24.31 40.81
CA GLY A 441 12.73 24.19 39.35
C GLY A 441 13.25 22.85 38.82
N GLN A 442 14.16 22.18 39.56
CA GLN A 442 14.69 20.86 39.20
C GLN A 442 13.61 19.80 39.00
N LYS A 443 12.53 19.87 39.78
CA LYS A 443 11.36 18.99 39.61
C LYS A 443 10.72 19.21 38.25
N PHE A 444 10.45 20.46 37.89
CA PHE A 444 9.83 20.81 36.62
C PHE A 444 10.70 20.41 35.41
N LEU A 445 12.03 20.58 35.50
CA LEU A 445 12.95 20.10 34.47
C LEU A 445 12.81 18.58 34.24
N THR A 446 12.67 17.82 35.33
CA THR A 446 12.46 16.37 35.27
C THR A 446 11.10 16.01 34.69
N ASP A 447 10.06 16.75 35.06
CA ASP A 447 8.69 16.50 34.61
C ASP A 447 8.54 16.79 33.10
N VAL A 448 9.13 17.88 32.59
CA VAL A 448 9.16 18.19 31.14
C VAL A 448 9.72 17.02 30.31
N VAL A 449 10.78 16.37 30.77
CA VAL A 449 11.41 15.24 30.06
C VAL A 449 10.53 13.98 30.07
N LYS A 450 9.71 13.80 31.11
CA LYS A 450 8.77 12.68 31.22
C LYS A 450 7.54 12.85 30.34
N GLU A 451 7.14 14.08 30.06
CA GLU A 451 5.93 14.35 29.30
C GLU A 451 6.01 13.87 27.84
N ARG A 452 4.85 13.49 27.30
CA ARG A 452 4.67 13.05 25.91
C ARG A 452 3.51 13.74 25.20
N SER A 453 2.79 14.61 25.91
CA SER A 453 1.65 15.37 25.43
C SER A 453 1.82 16.87 25.69
N VAL A 454 1.21 17.69 24.83
CA VAL A 454 1.22 19.16 25.01
C VAL A 454 0.38 19.57 26.22
N GLY A 455 -0.67 18.82 26.57
CA GLY A 455 -1.60 19.17 27.63
C GLY A 455 -2.66 20.16 27.15
N GLN A 456 -3.42 20.74 28.09
CA GLN A 456 -4.55 21.62 27.78
C GLN A 456 -4.15 23.10 27.85
N VAL A 457 -4.47 23.85 26.80
CA VAL A 457 -4.33 25.31 26.71
C VAL A 457 -5.70 25.90 26.43
N PHE A 458 -6.12 26.89 27.21
CA PHE A 458 -7.42 27.56 27.07
C PHE A 458 -7.20 29.07 26.95
N ASN A 459 -7.74 29.69 25.89
CA ASN A 459 -7.54 31.11 25.58
C ASN A 459 -6.05 31.55 25.56
N GLY A 460 -5.16 30.65 25.12
CA GLY A 460 -3.72 30.91 25.07
C GLY A 460 -2.98 30.70 26.40
N GLU A 461 -3.68 30.35 27.48
CA GLU A 461 -3.09 30.10 28.80
C GLU A 461 -3.06 28.61 29.13
N PRO A 462 -1.94 28.08 29.68
CA PRO A 462 -1.85 26.69 30.11
C PRO A 462 -2.78 26.40 31.29
N VAL A 463 -3.47 25.27 31.26
CA VAL A 463 -4.40 24.83 32.32
C VAL A 463 -3.79 23.69 33.13
N SER A 464 -3.90 23.79 34.45
CA SER A 464 -3.46 22.75 35.39
C SER A 464 -4.47 21.60 35.46
N GLY A 465 -4.01 20.37 35.74
CA GLY A 465 -4.87 19.21 36.01
C GLY A 465 -5.00 18.20 34.86
N SER A 466 -4.46 18.50 33.67
CA SER A 466 -4.36 17.57 32.55
C SER A 466 -2.89 17.24 32.24
N PRO A 467 -2.46 15.97 32.18
CA PRO A 467 -1.07 15.60 31.89
C PRO A 467 -0.53 16.23 30.60
N GLY A 468 0.71 16.72 30.64
CA GLY A 468 1.38 17.35 29.52
C GLY A 468 2.16 18.61 29.88
N LEU A 469 2.89 19.16 28.90
CA LEU A 469 3.74 20.34 29.05
C LEU A 469 2.99 21.56 29.61
N ALA A 470 1.74 21.77 29.20
CA ALA A 470 0.90 22.86 29.69
C ALA A 470 0.65 22.76 31.20
N ASN A 471 0.46 21.56 31.75
CA ASN A 471 0.29 21.42 33.20
C ASN A 471 1.56 21.77 33.96
N VAL A 472 2.74 21.43 33.44
CA VAL A 472 4.02 21.85 34.03
C VAL A 472 4.16 23.39 34.02
N MET A 473 3.83 24.03 32.89
CA MET A 473 3.82 25.50 32.80
C MET A 473 2.83 26.15 33.77
N ALA A 474 1.62 25.62 33.88
CA ALA A 474 0.60 26.13 34.79
C ALA A 474 1.05 26.02 36.25
N GLN A 475 1.66 24.89 36.65
CA GLN A 475 2.19 24.71 38.00
C GLN A 475 3.34 25.67 38.31
N MET A 476 4.27 25.88 37.37
CA MET A 476 5.34 26.87 37.52
C MET A 476 4.77 28.27 37.74
N LYS A 477 3.77 28.68 36.94
CA LYS A 477 3.12 29.99 37.06
C LYS A 477 2.42 30.15 38.41
N LEU A 478 1.61 29.17 38.81
CA LEU A 478 0.90 29.19 40.10
C LEU A 478 1.86 29.26 41.29
N ASN A 479 2.96 28.52 41.25
CA ASN A 479 4.00 28.61 42.28
C ASN A 479 4.67 29.98 42.27
N PHE A 480 5.06 30.48 41.10
CA PHE A 480 5.73 31.77 40.97
C PHE A 480 4.86 32.93 41.45
N ASP A 481 3.55 32.91 41.18
CA ASP A 481 2.62 33.97 41.61
C ASP A 481 2.57 34.11 43.15
N VAL A 482 2.76 33.00 43.87
CA VAL A 482 2.89 33.00 45.34
C VAL A 482 4.30 33.40 45.78
N LEU A 483 5.32 32.72 45.23
CA LEU A 483 6.72 32.93 45.61
C LEU A 483 7.19 34.36 45.33
N LYS A 484 6.70 35.01 44.28
CA LYS A 484 7.03 36.39 43.92
C LYS A 484 6.74 37.37 45.07
N GLY A 485 5.63 37.16 45.78
CA GLY A 485 5.27 37.94 46.95
C GLY A 485 6.13 37.59 48.16
N GLN A 486 6.27 36.29 48.44
CA GLN A 486 6.99 35.79 49.63
C GLN A 486 8.48 36.12 49.58
N MET A 487 9.14 35.93 48.43
CA MET A 487 10.58 36.18 48.24
C MET A 487 10.94 37.67 48.09
N GLY A 488 9.95 38.57 48.09
CA GLY A 488 10.19 40.01 47.96
C GLY A 488 10.53 40.49 46.55
N PHE A 489 10.29 39.70 45.49
CA PHE A 489 10.58 40.11 44.10
C PHE A 489 9.87 41.40 43.66
N ASN A 490 8.73 41.72 44.29
CA ASN A 490 7.99 42.95 44.04
C ASN A 490 8.64 44.21 44.65
N ASN A 491 9.58 44.06 45.59
CA ASN A 491 10.21 45.18 46.29
C ASN A 491 11.72 44.94 46.49
N PRO A 492 12.52 44.97 45.41
CA PRO A 492 13.96 44.75 45.48
C PRO A 492 14.67 45.85 46.27
N GLN A 493 15.70 45.47 47.02
CA GLN A 493 16.66 46.42 47.60
C GLN A 493 17.69 46.80 46.53
N VAL A 494 17.89 48.09 46.31
CA VAL A 494 18.86 48.58 45.31
C VAL A 494 20.10 49.07 46.03
N GLU A 495 21.25 48.62 45.56
CA GLU A 495 22.56 49.04 46.07
C GLU A 495 23.46 49.48 44.92
N THR A 496 24.36 50.42 45.20
CA THR A 496 25.28 51.02 44.23
C THR A 496 26.64 51.15 44.87
N ASN A 497 27.60 50.33 44.43
CA ASN A 497 28.96 50.32 44.99
C ASN A 497 30.01 50.36 43.88
N ARG A 498 31.08 51.14 44.10
CA ARG A 498 32.30 51.18 43.28
C ARG A 498 33.37 50.37 43.99
N PHE A 499 33.98 49.42 43.30
CA PHE A 499 35.01 48.53 43.82
C PHE A 499 36.36 48.83 43.18
N SER A 500 37.38 49.10 43.99
CA SER A 500 38.74 49.39 43.55
C SER A 500 39.52 48.10 43.27
N LEU A 501 39.99 47.93 42.02
CA LEU A 501 40.87 46.81 41.71
C LEU A 501 42.25 46.96 42.37
N ARG A 502 42.78 48.19 42.48
CA ARG A 502 44.08 48.41 43.11
C ARG A 502 44.06 48.13 44.61
N LYS A 503 43.16 48.80 45.34
CA LYS A 503 43.14 48.79 46.82
C LYS A 503 42.43 47.60 47.42
N GLU A 504 41.27 47.23 46.87
CA GLU A 504 40.44 46.18 47.47
C GLU A 504 40.78 44.80 46.93
N LEU A 505 40.99 44.64 45.61
CA LEU A 505 41.34 43.36 45.00
C LEU A 505 42.82 43.02 45.20
N PHE A 506 43.74 43.92 44.85
CA PHE A 506 45.18 43.63 44.89
C PHE A 506 45.89 44.07 46.17
N ARG A 507 45.20 44.79 47.08
CA ARG A 507 45.76 45.29 48.36
C ARG A 507 46.97 46.20 48.21
N ILE A 508 47.05 46.92 47.09
CA ILE A 508 48.16 47.86 46.81
C ILE A 508 47.78 49.25 47.33
N PRO A 509 48.54 49.84 48.28
CA PRO A 509 48.25 51.16 48.83
C PRO A 509 48.57 52.30 47.85
N ASP A 510 48.17 53.52 48.20
CA ASP A 510 48.59 54.73 47.49
C ASP A 510 50.03 55.13 47.88
N GLY A 511 50.68 55.93 47.04
CA GLY A 511 52.02 56.46 47.25
C GLY A 511 53.05 55.78 46.36
N ALA A 512 54.25 56.36 46.29
CA ALA A 512 55.26 56.03 45.27
C ALA A 512 55.62 54.52 45.20
N GLU A 513 55.73 53.84 46.34
CA GLU A 513 55.99 52.39 46.37
C GLU A 513 54.82 51.59 45.80
N GLY A 514 53.58 51.95 46.17
CA GLY A 514 52.37 51.32 45.66
C GLY A 514 52.10 51.66 44.19
N ASP A 515 52.50 52.84 43.72
CA ASP A 515 52.39 53.21 42.30
C ASP A 515 53.28 52.32 41.44
N ALA A 516 54.52 52.08 41.88
CA ALA A 516 55.44 51.16 41.20
C ALA A 516 54.93 49.71 41.23
N GLU A 517 54.36 49.26 42.36
CA GLU A 517 53.74 47.94 42.48
C GLU A 517 52.51 47.81 41.57
N TRP A 518 51.68 48.85 41.49
CA TRP A 518 50.50 48.90 40.62
C TRP A 518 50.86 48.82 39.14
N GLN A 519 51.89 49.57 38.73
CA GLN A 519 52.44 49.50 37.37
C GLN A 519 52.94 48.11 37.03
N ALA A 520 53.76 47.52 37.90
CA ALA A 520 54.26 46.15 37.73
C ALA A 520 53.11 45.13 37.66
N LYS A 521 52.05 45.35 38.45
CA LYS A 521 50.86 44.50 38.43
C LYS A 521 50.11 44.60 37.10
N LEU A 522 49.87 45.80 36.59
CA LEU A 522 49.24 46.02 35.28
C LEU A 522 50.07 45.39 34.15
N GLU A 523 51.40 45.56 34.17
CA GLU A 523 52.30 44.95 33.17
C GLU A 523 52.22 43.42 33.20
N SER A 524 52.11 42.81 34.39
CA SER A 524 51.94 41.35 34.52
C SER A 524 50.64 40.81 33.91
N MET A 525 49.65 41.68 33.71
CA MET A 525 48.33 41.35 33.13
C MET A 525 48.25 41.71 31.64
N ARG A 526 49.35 42.19 31.05
CA ARG A 526 49.44 42.53 29.64
C ARG A 526 49.52 41.28 28.78
N VAL A 527 48.80 41.30 27.68
CA VAL A 527 48.79 40.26 26.66
C VAL A 527 49.10 40.91 25.32
N ASP A 528 50.05 40.35 24.58
CA ASP A 528 50.47 40.86 23.26
C ASP A 528 49.38 40.73 22.21
N ASP A 529 48.51 39.73 22.36
CA ASP A 529 47.43 39.43 21.43
C ASP A 529 46.20 38.84 22.13
N LEU A 530 45.13 39.64 22.23
CA LEU A 530 43.84 39.23 22.77
C LEU A 530 43.21 38.08 21.99
N TRP A 531 43.57 37.87 20.71
CA TRP A 531 43.12 36.69 19.97
C TRP A 531 43.70 35.38 20.50
N ARG A 532 44.76 35.40 21.32
CA ARG A 532 45.28 34.20 21.98
C ARG A 532 44.51 33.84 23.25
N VAL A 533 43.61 34.71 23.71
CA VAL A 533 42.76 34.49 24.89
C VAL A 533 41.49 33.73 24.46
N PRO A 534 41.28 32.47 24.89
CA PRO A 534 40.12 31.67 24.48
C PRO A 534 38.78 32.31 24.85
N GLU A 535 38.70 32.91 26.03
CA GLU A 535 37.52 33.59 26.56
C GLU A 535 37.15 34.80 25.71
N PHE A 536 38.12 35.55 25.19
CA PHE A 536 37.87 36.66 24.27
C PHE A 536 37.19 36.17 22.99
N ARG A 537 37.70 35.09 22.37
CA ARG A 537 37.09 34.51 21.15
C ARG A 537 35.66 34.02 21.38
N ARG A 538 35.44 33.38 22.53
CA ARG A 538 34.17 32.72 22.85
C ARG A 538 33.09 33.71 23.28
N TYR A 539 33.44 34.62 24.19
CA TYR A 539 32.46 35.46 24.88
C TYR A 539 32.46 36.91 24.44
N ALA A 540 33.55 37.47 23.90
CA ALA A 540 33.59 38.87 23.50
C ALA A 540 33.13 39.07 22.04
N ARG A 541 32.34 40.12 21.79
CA ARG A 541 32.06 40.57 20.42
C ARG A 541 33.33 41.28 19.92
N PRO A 542 34.00 40.78 18.87
CA PRO A 542 35.29 41.31 18.46
C PRO A 542 35.16 42.76 17.98
N PHE A 543 36.14 43.59 18.33
CA PHE A 543 36.19 45.01 17.94
C PHE A 543 36.99 45.26 16.65
N ALA A 544 37.79 44.29 16.23
CA ALA A 544 38.54 44.24 14.98
C ALA A 544 38.43 42.82 14.41
N PRO A 545 38.63 42.60 13.09
CA PRO A 545 38.78 41.25 12.54
C PRO A 545 40.14 40.65 12.91
N GLU A 546 40.25 39.31 12.96
CA GLU A 546 41.52 38.63 13.25
C GLU A 546 42.59 38.92 12.19
N SER A 547 42.18 39.22 10.96
CA SER A 547 43.08 39.66 9.88
C SER A 547 43.76 41.00 10.12
N ALA A 548 43.29 41.81 11.10
CA ALA A 548 43.94 43.05 11.49
C ALA A 548 45.26 42.82 12.27
N GLY A 549 45.60 41.56 12.57
CA GLY A 549 46.81 41.18 13.29
C GLY A 549 46.66 41.23 14.81
N PRO A 550 47.77 41.06 15.55
CA PRO A 550 47.78 41.02 17.00
C PRO A 550 47.10 42.23 17.63
N GLN A 551 46.27 41.99 18.65
CA GLN A 551 45.58 43.05 19.37
C GLN A 551 46.07 43.10 20.83
N PRO A 552 47.05 43.95 21.18
CA PRO A 552 47.53 44.06 22.56
C PRO A 552 46.44 44.54 23.52
N GLY A 553 46.48 44.11 24.77
CA GLY A 553 45.55 44.56 25.80
C GLY A 553 45.92 44.11 27.20
N LEU A 554 45.12 44.51 28.19
CA LEU A 554 45.16 44.00 29.56
C LEU A 554 44.04 42.99 29.78
N VAL A 555 44.35 41.87 30.44
CA VAL A 555 43.37 40.87 30.87
C VAL A 555 43.45 40.70 32.38
N ILE A 556 42.42 41.15 33.07
CA ILE A 556 42.34 41.15 34.53
C ILE A 556 41.29 40.11 34.94
N GLU A 557 41.73 39.07 35.63
CA GLU A 557 40.86 38.02 36.15
C GLU A 557 40.72 38.14 37.66
N PHE A 558 39.49 37.98 38.18
CA PHE A 558 39.22 37.99 39.61
C PHE A 558 37.95 37.22 39.95
N SER A 559 37.83 36.75 41.18
CA SER A 559 36.58 36.22 41.73
C SER A 559 35.91 37.26 42.61
N THR A 560 34.60 37.14 42.79
CA THR A 560 33.85 37.98 43.74
C THR A 560 33.19 37.13 44.82
N ASN A 561 32.80 37.77 45.92
CA ASN A 561 32.25 37.12 47.10
C ASN A 561 31.19 38.00 47.79
N VAL A 562 30.18 37.36 48.35
CA VAL A 562 29.11 37.98 49.16
C VAL A 562 28.96 37.20 50.46
N THR A 563 30.07 37.05 51.19
CA THR A 563 30.14 36.36 52.48
C THR A 563 30.45 37.36 53.57
N PHE A 564 29.76 37.21 54.70
CA PHE A 564 29.93 38.08 55.86
C PHE A 564 31.40 38.16 56.29
N GLY A 565 31.88 39.37 56.58
CA GLY A 565 33.25 39.61 57.05
C GLY A 565 34.32 39.61 55.96
N LEU A 566 33.95 39.40 54.70
CA LEU A 566 34.85 39.52 53.55
C LEU A 566 34.47 40.72 52.68
N ASN A 567 35.46 41.34 52.03
CA ASN A 567 35.22 42.33 50.97
C ASN A 567 34.71 41.66 49.69
N PHE A 568 34.30 42.48 48.72
CA PHE A 568 33.74 41.99 47.45
C PHE A 568 34.64 41.03 46.67
N PHE A 569 35.96 41.09 46.87
CA PHE A 569 36.93 40.22 46.19
C PHE A 569 37.33 38.98 47.02
N GLY A 570 36.79 38.83 48.23
CA GLY A 570 36.98 37.67 49.10
C GLY A 570 38.13 37.78 50.11
N TRP A 571 38.68 38.97 50.32
CA TRP A 571 39.64 39.23 51.40
C TRP A 571 38.93 39.54 52.72
N ASP A 572 39.61 39.36 53.85
CA ASP A 572 39.12 39.84 55.14
C ASP A 572 38.79 41.34 55.06
N LEU A 573 37.61 41.72 55.56
CA LEU A 573 37.08 43.08 55.42
C LEU A 573 37.96 44.08 56.18
N GLY A 574 38.58 45.01 55.45
CA GLY A 574 39.40 46.08 55.96
C GLY A 574 38.70 47.45 55.98
N PRO A 575 39.32 48.48 56.57
CA PRO A 575 38.82 49.85 56.48
C PRO A 575 38.69 50.29 55.02
N GLN A 576 37.58 50.97 54.68
CA GLN A 576 37.28 51.49 53.33
C GLN A 576 37.03 50.43 52.25
N ASP A 577 36.99 49.14 52.59
CA ASP A 577 36.53 48.10 51.69
C ASP A 577 35.01 48.16 51.49
N SER A 578 34.56 47.72 50.32
CA SER A 578 33.15 47.55 50.00
C SER A 578 32.76 46.07 50.02
N SER A 579 31.57 45.77 50.52
CA SER A 579 30.99 44.43 50.56
C SER A 579 29.48 44.51 50.34
N TYR A 580 28.90 43.51 49.70
CA TYR A 580 27.45 43.35 49.62
C TYR A 580 26.90 42.65 50.87
N ASP A 581 25.65 42.96 51.23
CA ASP A 581 24.99 42.33 52.37
C ASP A 581 24.74 40.83 52.13
N SER A 582 25.34 39.99 52.97
CA SER A 582 25.20 38.53 52.92
C SER A 582 23.86 38.01 53.43
N SER A 583 23.01 38.86 54.04
CA SER A 583 21.65 38.51 54.45
C SER A 583 20.69 38.36 53.26
N GLN A 584 21.06 38.88 52.09
CA GLN A 584 20.30 38.73 50.87
C GLN A 584 20.60 37.37 50.22
N PHE A 585 19.57 36.62 49.83
CA PHE A 585 19.80 35.32 49.19
C PHE A 585 20.35 35.45 47.77
N ALA A 586 19.98 36.53 47.09
CA ALA A 586 20.39 36.83 45.74
C ALA A 586 20.64 38.33 45.57
N THR A 587 21.87 38.69 45.15
CA THR A 587 22.24 40.04 44.73
C THR A 587 22.58 40.00 43.25
N ARG A 588 21.75 40.63 42.41
CA ARG A 588 21.83 40.54 40.95
C ARG A 588 22.14 41.88 40.31
N ILE A 589 22.80 41.85 39.15
CA ILE A 589 23.23 43.05 38.42
C ILE A 589 22.03 43.68 37.70
N ARG A 590 21.90 45.01 37.81
CA ARG A 590 20.99 45.86 37.05
C ARG A 590 21.69 46.67 35.97
N SER A 591 22.85 47.22 36.30
CA SER A 591 23.73 47.94 35.37
C SER A 591 25.17 47.88 35.87
N VAL A 592 26.10 48.06 34.94
CA VAL A 592 27.54 47.99 35.18
C VAL A 592 28.20 49.29 34.72
N GLY A 593 29.28 49.70 35.38
CA GLY A 593 30.13 50.80 34.94
C GLY A 593 31.59 50.53 35.24
N ALA A 594 32.48 51.33 34.64
CA ALA A 594 33.90 51.29 34.94
C ALA A 594 34.51 52.70 34.91
N TRP A 595 35.49 52.96 35.78
CA TRP A 595 36.21 54.23 35.85
C TRP A 595 37.71 54.01 35.97
N PHE A 596 38.48 54.94 35.41
CA PHE A 596 39.93 55.00 35.53
C PHE A 596 40.33 56.23 36.36
N GLY A 597 41.13 56.00 37.41
CA GLY A 597 41.69 57.04 38.27
C GLY A 597 42.77 57.83 37.54
N ASP A 598 42.75 59.16 37.69
CA ASP A 598 43.70 60.11 37.07
C ASP A 598 43.85 60.00 35.55
N TYR A 599 42.84 59.42 34.87
CA TYR A 599 42.85 59.22 33.42
C TYR A 599 42.70 60.52 32.62
N ALA A 600 41.98 61.51 33.16
CA ALA A 600 41.66 62.75 32.45
C ALA A 600 42.91 63.58 32.09
N ASP A 601 44.00 63.41 32.84
CA ASP A 601 45.27 64.11 32.63
C ASP A 601 46.21 63.36 31.67
N LEU A 602 45.86 62.13 31.27
CA LEU A 602 46.63 61.33 30.32
C LEU A 602 46.32 61.76 28.88
N PRO A 603 47.31 61.81 27.97
CA PRO A 603 47.09 62.12 26.56
C PRO A 603 46.56 60.89 25.79
N LEU A 604 45.41 60.37 26.22
CA LEU A 604 44.72 59.20 25.69
C LEU A 604 43.32 59.59 25.18
N ALA A 605 42.65 58.69 24.46
CA ALA A 605 41.30 58.95 23.95
C ALA A 605 40.27 59.15 25.09
N ASP A 606 39.31 60.05 24.92
CA ASP A 606 38.29 60.40 25.95
C ASP A 606 37.24 59.30 26.23
N ASP A 607 37.12 58.34 25.30
CA ASP A 607 36.07 57.31 25.30
C ASP A 607 36.64 55.88 25.32
N PRO A 608 37.47 55.49 26.31
CA PRO A 608 38.00 54.14 26.35
C PRO A 608 36.88 53.11 26.57
N ARG A 609 37.03 51.93 25.97
CA ARG A 609 36.02 50.87 25.90
C ARG A 609 36.60 49.55 26.39
N ILE A 610 35.95 48.95 27.38
CA ILE A 610 36.40 47.71 28.03
C ILE A 610 35.34 46.61 27.94
N TYR A 611 35.74 45.37 28.15
CA TYR A 611 34.81 44.26 28.39
C TYR A 611 34.76 43.93 29.88
N VAL A 612 33.57 43.56 30.36
CA VAL A 612 33.35 42.95 31.68
C VAL A 612 32.56 41.67 31.42
N ILE A 613 33.19 40.51 31.65
CA ILE A 613 32.66 39.20 31.24
C ILE A 613 32.62 38.25 32.45
N PRO A 614 31.46 37.66 32.79
CA PRO A 614 31.35 36.63 33.82
C PRO A 614 31.65 35.28 33.19
N VAL A 615 32.90 34.84 33.32
CA VAL A 615 33.39 33.57 32.73
C VAL A 615 33.09 32.39 33.66
N GLY A 616 33.04 32.63 34.97
CA GLY A 616 32.81 31.61 35.98
C GLY A 616 31.34 31.39 36.30
N GLU A 617 31.12 30.55 37.31
CA GLU A 617 29.79 30.22 37.83
C GLU A 617 29.24 31.35 38.69
N ASP A 618 27.97 31.65 38.47
CA ASP A 618 27.19 32.49 39.36
C ASP A 618 26.89 31.70 40.63
N VAL A 619 27.05 32.34 41.79
CA VAL A 619 26.77 31.75 43.10
C VAL A 619 25.60 32.50 43.71
N LEU A 620 24.62 31.75 44.23
CA LEU A 620 23.43 32.28 44.89
C LEU A 620 23.15 31.49 46.16
N ARG A 621 22.70 32.13 47.23
CA ARG A 621 22.29 31.44 48.46
C ARG A 621 20.87 30.90 48.34
N ALA A 622 20.59 29.78 48.99
CA ALA A 622 19.24 29.26 49.03
C ALA A 622 18.32 30.23 49.80
N PRO A 623 17.10 30.55 49.30
CA PRO A 623 16.25 31.58 49.89
C PRO A 623 15.66 31.23 51.26
N SER A 624 15.60 29.95 51.62
CA SER A 624 14.95 29.44 52.84
C SER A 624 15.91 28.79 53.82
N ALA A 625 17.22 28.84 53.56
CA ALA A 625 18.20 28.07 54.31
C ALA A 625 19.02 28.95 55.25
N ASP A 626 18.83 28.77 56.55
CA ASP A 626 19.61 29.43 57.61
C ASP A 626 21.04 28.87 57.72
N ASP A 627 21.36 27.81 56.96
CA ASP A 627 22.66 27.14 56.92
C ASP A 627 23.64 27.76 55.92
N PHE A 628 23.26 28.88 55.28
CA PHE A 628 24.04 29.58 54.27
C PHE A 628 24.41 28.74 53.04
N SER A 629 23.65 27.67 52.77
CA SER A 629 23.84 26.84 51.59
C SER A 629 23.77 27.65 50.29
N VAL A 630 24.67 27.32 49.37
CA VAL A 630 24.81 28.01 48.08
C VAL A 630 24.58 27.04 46.92
N ARG A 631 23.98 27.54 45.85
CA ARG A 631 23.89 26.90 44.54
C ARG A 631 24.82 27.60 43.56
N GLN A 632 25.38 26.83 42.65
CA GLN A 632 26.29 27.31 41.61
C GLN A 632 25.66 27.11 40.24
N TRP A 633 25.83 28.09 39.36
CA TRP A 633 25.12 28.16 38.09
C TRP A 633 26.07 28.51 36.95
N GLN A 634 26.15 27.61 35.98
CA GLN A 634 26.77 27.88 34.69
C GLN A 634 25.77 28.61 33.78
N VAL A 635 25.72 29.93 33.92
CA VAL A 635 24.78 30.76 33.14
C VAL A 635 25.44 31.17 31.83
N VAL A 636 24.75 30.90 30.72
CA VAL A 636 25.17 31.32 29.39
C VAL A 636 24.13 32.22 28.76
N ASP A 637 24.56 33.33 28.15
CA ASP A 637 23.65 34.16 27.37
C ASP A 637 23.48 33.54 25.98
N GLN A 638 22.30 33.00 25.72
CA GLN A 638 21.98 32.25 24.49
C GLN A 638 20.96 33.01 23.64
N ALA A 639 21.15 32.98 22.32
CA ALA A 639 20.13 33.44 21.39
C ALA A 639 19.03 32.38 21.34
N ILE A 640 17.86 32.71 21.88
CA ILE A 640 16.69 31.85 21.79
C ILE A 640 15.98 32.17 20.47
N PRO A 641 16.02 31.29 19.45
CA PRO A 641 15.28 31.53 18.21
C PRO A 641 13.78 31.60 18.53
N THR A 642 13.03 32.42 17.81
CA THR A 642 11.57 32.44 17.94
C THR A 642 10.98 31.60 16.81
N PRO A 643 10.16 30.59 17.11
CA PRO A 643 9.52 29.80 16.07
C PRO A 643 8.50 30.66 15.33
N PHE A 644 8.47 30.56 14.00
CA PHE A 644 7.38 31.15 13.22
C PHE A 644 6.06 30.40 13.46
N PRO A 645 4.90 31.09 13.44
CA PRO A 645 3.60 30.43 13.52
C PRO A 645 3.43 29.42 12.39
N ILE A 646 2.94 28.23 12.74
CA ILE A 646 2.71 27.13 11.81
C ILE A 646 1.35 27.34 11.13
N GLY A 647 1.31 27.34 9.80
CA GLY A 647 0.09 27.37 9.00
C GLY A 647 -0.53 25.98 8.77
N SER A 648 -1.76 25.93 8.27
CA SER A 648 -2.37 24.67 7.80
C SER A 648 -1.56 24.03 6.68
N ASP A 649 -1.08 24.86 5.76
CA ASP A 649 -0.36 24.42 4.56
C ASP A 649 0.98 23.78 4.91
N ASP A 650 1.64 24.26 5.98
CA ASP A 650 2.88 23.68 6.50
C ASP A 650 2.66 22.27 7.06
N LEU A 651 1.50 22.00 7.64
CA LEU A 651 1.16 20.68 8.20
C LEU A 651 0.81 19.67 7.10
N ASP A 652 0.32 20.14 5.97
CA ASP A 652 -0.01 19.33 4.79
C ASP A 652 1.22 19.03 3.92
N ASP A 653 2.29 19.82 4.03
CA ASP A 653 3.56 19.56 3.33
C ASP A 653 4.32 18.36 3.93
N PHE A 654 4.63 17.37 3.10
CA PHE A 654 5.40 16.17 3.47
C PHE A 654 6.86 16.48 3.82
N GLY A 655 7.44 17.53 3.24
CA GLY A 655 8.83 17.94 3.47
C GLY A 655 9.05 18.71 4.77
N TRP A 656 7.98 19.15 5.42
CA TRP A 656 8.05 20.11 6.50
C TRP A 656 8.71 19.53 7.77
N ASN A 657 9.70 20.26 8.27
CA ASN A 657 10.45 19.95 9.48
C ASN A 657 10.44 21.15 10.42
N PRO A 658 9.79 21.07 11.60
CA PRO A 658 9.69 22.19 12.54
C PRO A 658 11.06 22.75 12.95
N LEU A 659 12.10 21.92 13.09
CA LEU A 659 13.41 22.38 13.54
C LEU A 659 14.18 23.17 12.48
N LYS A 660 13.87 22.97 11.19
CA LYS A 660 14.54 23.66 10.08
C LYS A 660 13.71 24.81 9.55
N ASP A 661 12.41 24.59 9.39
CA ASP A 661 11.56 25.48 8.61
C ASP A 661 10.90 26.57 9.48
N THR A 662 10.86 26.38 10.81
CA THR A 662 10.28 27.38 11.73
C THR A 662 11.31 28.20 12.51
N LEU A 663 12.58 27.76 12.58
CA LEU A 663 13.61 28.42 13.40
C LEU A 663 14.51 29.31 12.54
N SER A 664 14.60 30.59 12.90
CA SER A 664 15.43 31.59 12.22
C SER A 664 16.91 31.61 12.64
N GLY A 665 17.37 30.62 13.40
CA GLY A 665 18.74 30.57 13.92
C GLY A 665 19.09 29.30 14.69
N SER A 666 20.37 29.18 15.09
CA SER A 666 20.86 28.06 15.90
C SER A 666 20.47 28.21 17.36
N GLN A 667 20.00 27.11 17.94
CA GLN A 667 19.60 27.04 19.34
C GLN A 667 20.79 26.96 20.31
N THR A 668 22.03 27.02 19.80
CA THR A 668 23.28 26.92 20.57
C THR A 668 24.13 28.19 20.52
N ASP A 669 23.68 29.21 19.80
CA ASP A 669 24.50 30.40 19.57
C ASP A 669 24.58 31.27 20.83
N LEU A 670 25.82 31.51 21.26
CA LEU A 670 26.12 32.39 22.38
C LEU A 670 26.02 33.85 21.95
N ARG A 671 25.27 34.62 22.72
CA ARG A 671 25.22 36.08 22.61
C ARG A 671 26.48 36.67 23.26
N ARG A 672 27.44 37.06 22.42
CA ARG A 672 28.72 37.64 22.87
C ARG A 672 28.57 39.04 23.49
N TYR A 673 29.35 39.34 24.51
CA TYR A 673 29.35 40.60 25.25
C TYR A 673 29.95 41.76 24.42
N GLY A 674 29.28 42.90 24.44
CA GLY A 674 29.79 44.14 23.86
C GLY A 674 30.74 44.88 24.81
N ARG A 675 31.46 45.88 24.28
CA ARG A 675 32.29 46.77 25.10
C ARG A 675 31.43 47.86 25.75
N ILE A 676 31.72 48.17 27.01
CA ILE A 676 31.16 49.31 27.74
C ILE A 676 32.19 50.45 27.80
N ARG A 677 31.73 51.69 27.96
CA ARG A 677 32.64 52.83 28.16
C ARG A 677 33.20 52.80 29.59
N ALA A 678 34.50 53.01 29.71
CA ALA A 678 35.13 53.39 30.97
C ALA A 678 35.22 54.92 31.02
N PHE A 679 34.83 55.51 32.14
CA PHE A 679 34.86 56.96 32.36
C PHE A 679 36.11 57.36 33.16
N HIS A 680 36.49 58.63 33.15
CA HIS A 680 37.47 59.11 34.12
C HIS A 680 36.80 59.23 35.49
N PHE A 681 37.49 58.83 36.56
CA PHE A 681 36.91 58.91 37.91
C PHE A 681 36.59 60.36 38.29
N SER A 682 35.35 60.62 38.69
CA SER A 682 34.90 61.91 39.21
C SER A 682 33.83 61.73 40.29
N GLU A 683 33.76 62.70 41.20
CA GLU A 683 32.72 62.82 42.21
C GLU A 683 31.95 64.15 42.00
N PRO A 684 30.62 64.19 42.23
CA PRO A 684 29.77 63.10 42.71
C PRO A 684 29.49 62.03 41.64
N PHE A 685 29.02 60.85 42.06
CA PHE A 685 28.52 59.80 41.15
C PHE A 685 27.44 60.31 40.18
N ASP A 686 27.52 59.87 38.93
CA ASP A 686 26.56 60.17 37.86
C ASP A 686 25.96 58.86 37.31
N ASP A 687 24.65 58.66 37.52
CA ASP A 687 23.91 57.47 37.07
C ASP A 687 23.80 57.37 35.53
N SER A 688 24.16 58.43 34.79
CA SER A 688 24.26 58.36 33.32
C SER A 688 25.53 57.64 32.84
N GLN A 689 26.51 57.43 33.72
CA GLN A 689 27.80 56.80 33.42
C GLN A 689 27.79 55.26 33.60
N VAL A 690 26.60 54.65 33.72
CA VAL A 690 26.45 53.20 33.86
C VAL A 690 25.64 52.62 32.69
N THR A 691 26.03 51.44 32.24
CA THR A 691 25.41 50.75 31.11
C THR A 691 24.46 49.67 31.61
N SER A 692 23.18 49.80 31.27
CA SER A 692 22.16 48.77 31.51
C SER A 692 22.19 47.68 30.42
N ASP A 693 22.43 48.03 29.16
CA ASP A 693 22.53 47.07 28.04
C ASP A 693 23.90 46.35 27.98
N SER A 694 24.24 45.64 29.03
CA SER A 694 25.53 44.93 29.17
C SER A 694 25.43 43.42 28.95
N ARG A 695 24.22 42.87 28.80
CA ARG A 695 23.91 41.42 28.87
C ARG A 695 24.28 40.77 30.21
N LEU A 696 24.60 41.58 31.23
CA LEU A 696 24.87 41.14 32.60
C LEU A 696 23.65 41.24 33.51
N ILE A 697 22.54 41.83 33.04
CA ILE A 697 21.32 41.99 33.85
C ILE A 697 20.85 40.62 34.34
N GLY A 698 20.58 40.51 35.64
CA GLY A 698 20.11 39.26 36.28
C GLY A 698 21.22 38.27 36.63
N ARG A 699 22.47 38.50 36.21
CA ARG A 699 23.62 37.72 36.67
C ARG A 699 23.90 38.02 38.15
N SER A 700 24.35 37.01 38.89
CA SER A 700 24.80 37.19 40.26
C SER A 700 26.06 38.06 40.28
N VAL A 701 26.13 39.02 41.22
CA VAL A 701 27.40 39.71 41.48
C VAL A 701 28.43 38.79 42.12
N TRP A 702 27.98 37.71 42.78
CA TRP A 702 28.86 36.66 43.28
C TRP A 702 29.15 35.68 42.14
N ASN A 703 30.35 35.77 41.57
CA ASN A 703 30.78 34.91 40.48
C ASN A 703 32.20 34.39 40.74
N ARG A 704 32.43 33.13 40.38
CA ARG A 704 33.71 32.45 40.61
C ARG A 704 34.85 32.99 39.75
N LYS A 705 34.57 33.62 38.61
CA LYS A 705 35.56 34.20 37.70
C LYS A 705 34.96 35.29 36.81
N TRP A 706 35.29 36.54 37.10
CA TRP A 706 35.16 37.66 36.19
C TRP A 706 36.43 37.82 35.36
N MET A 707 36.26 38.31 34.13
CA MET A 707 37.33 38.73 33.25
C MET A 707 37.04 40.14 32.73
N VAL A 708 37.94 41.06 33.03
CA VAL A 708 37.94 42.41 32.45
C VAL A 708 39.03 42.49 31.40
N ILE A 709 38.65 42.95 30.21
CA ILE A 709 39.58 43.12 29.09
C ILE A 709 39.61 44.58 28.68
N ILE A 710 40.81 45.16 28.67
CA ILE A 710 41.05 46.53 28.23
C ILE A 710 41.91 46.48 26.96
N PRO A 711 41.30 46.62 25.77
CA PRO A 711 42.06 46.61 24.52
C PRO A 711 42.95 47.84 24.38
N GLY A 712 44.23 47.66 24.05
CA GLY A 712 45.17 48.77 23.89
C GLY A 712 44.77 49.76 22.79
N GLY A 713 44.15 49.24 21.71
CA GLY A 713 43.60 50.06 20.62
C GLY A 713 42.42 50.94 21.02
N THR A 714 41.96 50.87 22.28
CA THR A 714 40.98 51.84 22.79
C THR A 714 41.61 53.17 23.20
N PHE A 715 42.91 53.20 23.45
CA PHE A 715 43.61 54.36 24.00
C PHE A 715 44.20 55.25 22.91
N LEU A 716 44.92 54.65 21.97
CA LEU A 716 45.58 55.33 20.84
C LEU A 716 45.55 54.43 19.59
N ASN A 717 45.82 55.03 18.41
CA ASN A 717 45.96 54.28 17.15
C ASN A 717 47.11 53.25 17.18
N ASP A 718 48.18 53.55 17.92
CA ASP A 718 49.18 52.55 18.30
C ASP A 718 48.78 51.94 19.66
N PRO A 719 48.32 50.67 19.69
CA PRO A 719 47.87 50.01 20.91
C PRO A 719 48.97 49.86 21.96
N VAL A 720 50.23 49.69 21.52
CA VAL A 720 51.37 49.47 22.44
C VAL A 720 51.69 50.77 23.16
N SER A 721 51.86 51.86 22.42
CA SER A 721 52.07 53.18 23.02
C SER A 721 50.88 53.62 23.89
N GLY A 722 49.65 53.26 23.50
CA GLY A 722 48.44 53.54 24.31
C GLY A 722 48.47 52.83 25.66
N LEU A 723 48.80 51.54 25.69
CA LEU A 723 48.96 50.76 26.92
C LEU A 723 50.12 51.28 27.77
N ASP A 724 51.26 51.58 27.16
CA ASP A 724 52.42 52.09 27.89
C ASP A 724 52.12 53.45 28.54
N THR A 725 51.39 54.34 27.86
CA THR A 725 50.94 55.61 28.44
C THR A 725 49.90 55.40 29.54
N PHE A 726 48.99 54.44 29.37
CA PHE A 726 47.99 54.10 30.38
C PHE A 726 48.62 53.58 31.67
N ILE A 727 49.66 52.74 31.57
CA ILE A 727 50.33 52.12 32.73
C ILE A 727 51.38 53.05 33.33
N HIS A 728 52.28 53.61 32.50
CA HIS A 728 53.50 54.29 32.95
C HIS A 728 53.44 55.82 32.81
N GLY A 729 52.33 56.38 32.33
CA GLY A 729 52.17 57.82 32.13
C GLY A 729 52.77 58.35 30.82
N PRO A 730 52.59 59.64 30.51
CA PRO A 730 53.09 60.25 29.28
C PRO A 730 54.63 60.29 29.22
N LEU A 731 55.14 60.43 27.99
CA LEU A 731 56.57 60.64 27.76
C LEU A 731 56.98 62.02 28.28
N VAL A 732 58.10 62.08 29.02
CA VAL A 732 58.68 63.34 29.47
C VAL A 732 59.21 64.10 28.24
N PRO A 733 58.76 65.34 27.97
CA PRO A 733 59.27 66.12 26.85
C PRO A 733 60.79 66.28 26.91
N GLY A 734 61.50 65.83 25.87
CA GLY A 734 62.97 65.84 25.84
C GLY A 734 63.67 64.75 26.67
N GLY A 735 62.92 63.86 27.31
CA GLY A 735 63.41 62.82 28.23
C GLY A 735 63.94 61.52 27.57
N GLY A 736 64.23 61.52 26.27
CA GLY A 736 64.87 60.38 25.60
C GLY A 736 64.08 59.07 25.61
N GLY A 737 62.75 59.12 25.70
CA GLY A 737 61.88 57.93 25.76
C GLY A 737 61.46 57.51 27.17
N VAL A 738 61.90 58.23 28.20
CA VAL A 738 61.49 58.01 29.60
C VAL A 738 60.08 58.56 29.82
N ARG A 739 59.26 57.80 30.55
CA ARG A 739 57.90 58.19 30.98
C ARG A 739 57.94 58.77 32.39
N ASP A 740 56.97 59.63 32.71
CA ASP A 740 56.93 60.34 33.99
C ASP A 740 56.49 59.47 35.18
N GLY A 741 55.98 58.26 34.93
CA GLY A 741 55.52 57.33 35.95
C GLY A 741 54.12 57.65 36.47
N HIS A 742 53.42 58.64 35.90
CA HIS A 742 52.08 59.05 36.32
C HIS A 742 51.02 58.46 35.39
N GLY A 743 50.88 57.13 35.42
CA GLY A 743 49.82 56.41 34.71
C GLY A 743 48.51 56.36 35.50
N VAL A 744 47.59 55.47 35.09
CA VAL A 744 46.31 55.27 35.75
C VAL A 744 46.50 54.90 37.22
N SER A 745 45.88 55.64 38.13
CA SER A 745 46.07 55.42 39.57
C SER A 745 45.21 54.29 40.13
N ASP A 746 44.06 53.99 39.51
CA ASP A 746 43.15 52.91 39.91
C ASP A 746 42.22 52.51 38.76
N ILE A 747 41.70 51.28 38.80
CA ILE A 747 40.61 50.83 37.95
C ILE A 747 39.46 50.46 38.87
N ARG A 748 38.30 51.10 38.67
CA ARG A 748 37.11 50.85 39.48
C ARG A 748 36.01 50.22 38.65
N ILE A 749 35.38 49.19 39.17
CA ILE A 749 34.19 48.56 38.59
C ILE A 749 32.99 48.91 39.46
N PHE A 750 31.85 49.12 38.84
CA PHE A 750 30.61 49.41 39.55
C PHE A 750 29.52 48.44 39.13
N PHE A 751 28.73 48.02 40.12
CA PHE A 751 27.48 47.34 39.86
C PHE A 751 26.36 48.06 40.61
N LYS A 752 25.35 48.48 39.85
CA LYS A 752 24.03 48.77 40.40
C LYS A 752 23.32 47.45 40.51
N THR A 753 22.88 47.08 41.71
CA THR A 753 22.29 45.78 41.95
C THR A 753 20.83 45.90 42.37
N TYR A 754 20.13 44.78 42.28
CA TYR A 754 18.88 44.55 42.99
C TYR A 754 19.02 43.25 43.77
N ALA A 755 18.65 43.28 45.04
CA ALA A 755 18.79 42.18 45.96
C ALA A 755 17.45 41.84 46.63
N TYR A 756 17.36 40.60 47.09
CA TYR A 756 16.17 40.04 47.70
C TYR A 756 16.55 39.29 48.99
N SER A 757 15.75 39.44 50.04
CA SER A 757 16.00 38.85 51.34
C SER A 757 15.74 37.34 51.36
N GLY A 758 14.76 36.87 50.59
CA GLY A 758 14.37 35.46 50.55
C GLY A 758 13.03 35.22 51.23
N LEU A 759 12.80 33.97 51.65
CA LEU A 759 11.55 33.48 52.24
C LEU A 759 11.41 33.83 53.72
#